data_AF-A0A0M8N4L2-F1
#
_entry.id   AF-A0A0M8N4L2-F1
#
_cell.length_a   1.000
_cell.length_b   1.000
_cell.length_c   1.000
_cell.angle_alpha   90.00
_cell.angle_beta   90.00
_cell.angle_gamma   90.00
#
_symmetry.space_group_name_H-M   'P 1'
#
loop_
_entity.id
_entity.type
_entity.pdbx_description
1 polymer ?
#
loop_
_entity_poly.entity_id
_entity_poly.type
_entity_poly.pdbx_seq_one_letter_code
_entity_poly.pdbx_strand_id
1 'polypeptide(L)'
;MGEASLDKHGANVLDASALRYDNMKSSTEVSSSALADLKDPIQVHLLTETALSDSQDYKILTQEEVDKLKKQCLLWSQRVDITKSNLAIQSKYRDAAISMAKLHSAGKTDEQLQRDEAYQEVGKERHIMEKKCDDLSRELLDLEQRLLDPQRRLLQHTAGILQLTHKVSKRKAQQATGQANHGIPSSPESLYTLSQSRDSLPFFGDEHPFDAQALFPLNDSSDSRQPQKNIIDIPLRSPSRGRDAQLRSELDVARGENTQLNAVITEMGKKLALVTGLLRETIIKFNPEANGDYDEPAPSSALSDTKPSDFLRGQVEYLETGLVAVQAEQESVLMSLKTGSSGPGSAGRGGFEDAGQIETVLTGLWDKIQAGIAEAKQRNEEYRRQRAERGLADDEHDALEDDMFDPSEAYSLVAFASRVEWLYRQTSTLKDQKSVLKRQIKQQRELNNRSDAQKDEEIERRGEELDQTRMLLDRAEKDALEAQTMLSEALQDLEAAKAAAGAAGAAEGELHARGERIESLQREVQAHTTRIGSLEEDVHERGARIESLEQDAQARGARIESLEQDVDARGARIESLEAEIESRSARVQSLEGEIQARSDRIEFLEGEIETRSAKIQSLETQFAALASQRDGSGQQLDELGSRLKEAARDRDRAEESARSLQQEIEYNRADMKAKDKELAQRESEMEQLNMTIAELKTEVTIARAELDGAYGSRAERAADVAALKNDAEVVKLRNFVERLKKELAGTVADLEAITKETIGTERARLELEQRLDAAMLDKTALEAELDRARAQAGKLQEELDNERFKVVAPQGGASRLGAGASMLSEQFRSTMREERKKFQEDMREERAKIRRLEEELNRLKRSQGPRKSSLGSR
;
A
#
# COMPACT_ATOMS: atom_id res chain seq x y z
N MET A 1 22.03 51.55 40.48
CA MET A 1 21.22 51.18 41.66
C MET A 1 20.27 50.08 41.21
N GLY A 2 20.19 48.90 41.82
CA GLY A 2 21.02 48.30 42.88
C GLY A 2 21.21 46.79 42.62
N GLU A 3 22.00 46.11 43.45
CA GLU A 3 22.49 44.74 43.18
C GLU A 3 21.69 43.62 43.91
N ALA A 4 22.13 42.37 43.71
CA ALA A 4 21.66 41.08 44.25
C ALA A 4 20.36 40.52 43.61
N SER A 5 20.29 39.37 42.90
CA SER A 5 21.10 38.13 42.74
C SER A 5 20.57 36.91 43.52
N LEU A 6 20.86 35.71 42.98
CA LEU A 6 20.42 34.35 43.37
C LEU A 6 18.96 33.99 43.02
N ASP A 7 18.64 32.78 42.53
CA ASP A 7 19.44 31.77 41.80
C ASP A 7 18.48 30.79 41.07
N LYS A 8 18.98 30.07 40.05
CA LYS A 8 18.41 28.87 39.37
C LYS A 8 16.87 28.69 39.31
N HIS A 9 16.36 28.57 38.07
CA HIS A 9 15.80 27.30 37.57
C HIS A 9 15.85 27.31 36.04
N GLY A 10 16.67 26.43 35.45
CA GLY A 10 16.91 26.37 34.01
C GLY A 10 16.04 25.33 33.31
N ALA A 11 15.89 25.54 31.99
CA ALA A 11 15.27 24.67 30.99
C ALA A 11 15.03 23.18 31.36
N ASN A 12 13.77 22.75 31.20
CA ASN A 12 13.43 21.36 30.87
C ASN A 12 12.55 21.36 29.61
N VAL A 13 13.23 21.37 28.46
CA VAL A 13 12.68 20.96 27.16
C VAL A 13 13.34 19.61 26.85
N LEU A 14 12.67 18.74 26.08
CA LEU A 14 13.06 17.37 25.74
C LEU A 14 12.65 16.28 26.78
N ASP A 15 11.40 15.83 26.70
CA ASP A 15 11.20 14.42 26.35
C ASP A 15 10.13 14.31 25.26
N ALA A 16 10.56 13.88 24.08
CA ALA A 16 9.73 13.62 22.92
C ALA A 16 10.27 12.38 22.16
N SER A 17 10.75 11.38 22.92
CA SER A 17 11.52 10.23 22.41
C SER A 17 10.98 8.88 22.90
N ALA A 18 9.67 8.77 23.12
CA ALA A 18 9.01 7.59 23.68
C ALA A 18 8.33 6.66 22.64
N LEU A 19 8.32 7.01 21.35
CA LEU A 19 7.89 6.10 20.27
C LEU A 19 8.93 4.97 20.09
N ARG A 20 8.87 3.97 20.98
CA ARG A 20 9.66 2.75 20.86
C ARG A 20 9.21 1.98 19.63
N TYR A 21 10.18 1.43 18.90
CA TYR A 21 9.94 0.50 17.81
C TYR A 21 9.18 -0.72 18.34
N ASP A 22 7.87 -0.74 18.13
CA ASP A 22 7.04 -1.89 18.42
C ASP A 22 7.25 -2.97 17.34
N ASN A 23 7.03 -4.21 17.71
CA ASN A 23 7.44 -5.40 17.00
C ASN A 23 6.66 -5.57 15.69
N MET A 24 7.30 -5.30 14.54
CA MET A 24 6.76 -5.58 13.21
C MET A 24 6.71 -7.09 12.91
N LYS A 25 5.93 -7.83 13.71
CA LYS A 25 5.32 -9.11 13.33
C LYS A 25 4.37 -8.84 12.16
N SER A 26 4.91 -8.89 10.95
CA SER A 26 4.17 -9.13 9.69
C SER A 26 2.78 -8.49 9.63
N SER A 27 2.71 -7.16 9.45
CA SER A 27 1.49 -6.44 9.06
C SER A 27 1.11 -6.72 7.60
N THR A 28 1.04 -8.01 7.26
CA THR A 28 0.57 -8.55 5.97
C THR A 28 -0.93 -8.87 6.02
N GLU A 29 -1.58 -8.63 7.17
CA GLU A 29 -3.02 -8.37 7.24
C GLU A 29 -3.31 -6.99 6.64
N VAL A 30 -3.24 -6.92 5.31
CA VAL A 30 -4.04 -5.94 4.57
C VAL A 30 -5.47 -6.14 5.04
N SER A 31 -6.10 -5.09 5.58
CA SER A 31 -7.41 -5.16 6.21
C SER A 31 -8.38 -5.95 5.33
N SER A 32 -8.90 -7.05 5.86
CA SER A 32 -9.76 -7.99 5.14
C SER A 32 -11.13 -7.36 4.87
N SER A 33 -11.17 -6.52 3.83
CA SER A 33 -12.36 -5.88 3.29
C SER A 33 -13.47 -6.91 3.16
N ALA A 34 -14.59 -6.66 3.87
CA ALA A 34 -15.71 -7.57 4.12
C ALA A 34 -15.76 -8.77 3.18
N LEU A 35 -15.35 -9.94 3.70
CA LEU A 35 -15.17 -11.17 2.94
C LEU A 35 -16.44 -11.46 2.13
N ALA A 36 -16.37 -11.30 0.81
CA ALA A 36 -17.53 -11.46 -0.06
C ALA A 36 -18.07 -12.89 0.08
N ASP A 37 -19.39 -13.04 0.29
CA ASP A 37 -19.98 -14.36 0.41
C ASP A 37 -20.11 -14.97 -0.99
N LEU A 38 -19.12 -15.78 -1.34
CA LEU A 38 -19.07 -16.51 -2.62
C LEU A 38 -20.20 -17.55 -2.75
N LYS A 39 -21.06 -17.71 -1.74
CA LYS A 39 -22.30 -18.50 -1.80
C LYS A 39 -23.51 -17.71 -2.32
N ASP A 40 -23.50 -16.38 -2.30
CA ASP A 40 -24.56 -15.59 -2.93
C ASP A 40 -24.31 -15.47 -4.45
N PRO A 41 -25.14 -16.10 -5.31
CA PRO A 41 -24.99 -15.98 -6.75
C PRO A 41 -25.18 -14.55 -7.26
N ILE A 42 -25.89 -13.67 -6.52
CA ILE A 42 -26.09 -12.27 -6.91
C ILE A 42 -24.81 -11.47 -6.65
N GLN A 43 -24.23 -11.53 -5.44
CA GLN A 43 -22.94 -10.92 -5.13
C GLN A 43 -21.83 -11.44 -6.05
N VAL A 44 -21.76 -12.75 -6.31
CA VAL A 44 -20.79 -13.32 -7.26
C VAL A 44 -21.03 -12.82 -8.69
N HIS A 45 -22.27 -12.70 -9.15
CA HIS A 45 -22.55 -12.17 -10.49
C HIS A 45 -22.16 -10.69 -10.60
N LEU A 46 -22.49 -9.86 -9.62
CA LEU A 46 -22.13 -8.45 -9.59
C LEU A 46 -20.60 -8.26 -9.56
N LEU A 47 -19.90 -8.95 -8.68
CA LEU A 47 -18.43 -8.88 -8.59
C LEU A 47 -17.74 -9.37 -9.85
N THR A 48 -18.27 -10.42 -10.51
CA THR A 48 -17.73 -10.87 -11.80
C THR A 48 -18.05 -9.90 -12.94
N GLU A 49 -19.21 -9.24 -12.97
CA GLU A 49 -19.49 -8.17 -13.93
C GLU A 49 -18.58 -6.96 -13.72
N THR A 50 -18.39 -6.49 -12.48
CA THR A 50 -17.45 -5.41 -12.15
C THR A 50 -16.02 -5.77 -12.58
N ALA A 51 -15.52 -6.95 -12.20
CA ALA A 51 -14.18 -7.39 -12.61
C ALA A 51 -14.02 -7.56 -14.13
N LEU A 52 -15.10 -7.97 -14.83
CA LEU A 52 -15.13 -8.01 -16.31
C LEU A 52 -15.24 -6.62 -16.94
N SER A 53 -15.74 -5.61 -16.22
CA SER A 53 -15.75 -4.22 -16.65
C SER A 53 -14.37 -3.57 -16.47
N ASP A 54 -13.80 -3.64 -15.26
CA ASP A 54 -12.52 -3.03 -14.90
C ASP A 54 -11.34 -3.57 -15.73
N SER A 55 -11.45 -4.80 -16.22
CA SER A 55 -10.46 -5.44 -17.09
C SER A 55 -10.60 -5.12 -18.59
N GLN A 56 -11.52 -4.26 -19.02
CA GLN A 56 -11.71 -3.91 -20.44
C GLN A 56 -10.48 -3.24 -21.07
N ASP A 57 -9.81 -2.35 -20.35
CA ASP A 57 -8.70 -1.56 -20.88
C ASP A 57 -7.31 -2.11 -20.49
N TYR A 58 -7.24 -3.32 -19.93
CA TYR A 58 -5.98 -3.93 -19.51
C TYR A 58 -5.15 -4.40 -20.70
N LYS A 59 -4.00 -3.75 -20.93
CA LYS A 59 -3.06 -4.10 -22.01
C LYS A 59 -2.59 -5.55 -21.88
N ILE A 60 -2.99 -6.39 -22.84
CA ILE A 60 -2.41 -7.72 -23.02
C ILE A 60 -0.99 -7.56 -23.58
N LEU A 61 -0.03 -8.07 -22.82
CA LEU A 61 1.40 -8.09 -23.10
C LEU A 61 1.78 -9.29 -23.98
N THR A 62 2.88 -9.17 -24.71
CA THR A 62 3.51 -10.29 -25.42
C THR A 62 4.19 -11.26 -24.46
N GLN A 63 4.38 -12.53 -24.86
CA GLN A 63 5.09 -13.53 -24.07
C GLN A 63 6.50 -13.06 -23.65
N GLU A 64 7.20 -12.33 -24.52
CA GLU A 64 8.49 -11.74 -24.18
C GLU A 64 8.40 -10.68 -23.09
N GLU A 65 7.43 -9.75 -23.18
CA GLU A 65 7.19 -8.74 -22.13
C GLU A 65 6.84 -9.41 -20.80
N VAL A 66 5.98 -10.44 -20.84
CA VAL A 66 5.60 -11.25 -19.68
C VAL A 66 6.83 -11.90 -19.02
N ASP A 67 7.70 -12.55 -19.79
CA ASP A 67 8.88 -13.20 -19.22
C ASP A 67 9.99 -12.20 -18.81
N LYS A 68 10.02 -11.00 -19.41
CA LYS A 68 10.83 -9.86 -18.93
C LYS A 68 10.31 -9.36 -17.58
N LEU A 69 8.99 -9.17 -17.42
CA LEU A 69 8.37 -8.77 -16.15
C LEU A 69 8.51 -9.84 -15.05
N LYS A 70 8.37 -11.13 -15.37
CA LYS A 70 8.62 -12.22 -14.39
C LYS A 70 10.06 -12.19 -13.86
N LYS A 71 11.04 -12.00 -14.75
CA LYS A 71 12.46 -11.86 -14.37
C LYS A 71 12.69 -10.62 -13.48
N GLN A 72 12.01 -9.51 -13.76
CA GLN A 72 12.04 -8.33 -12.91
C GLN A 72 11.39 -8.58 -11.54
N CYS A 73 10.22 -9.24 -11.48
CA CYS A 73 9.57 -9.61 -10.21
C CYS A 73 10.48 -10.50 -9.35
N LEU A 74 11.13 -11.50 -9.96
CA LEU A 74 12.05 -12.40 -9.25
C LEU A 74 13.30 -11.65 -8.74
N LEU A 75 13.89 -10.78 -9.54
CA LEU A 75 15.05 -9.96 -9.15
C LEU A 75 14.70 -8.96 -8.03
N TRP A 76 13.55 -8.29 -8.13
CA TRP A 76 13.12 -7.37 -7.08
C TRP A 76 12.71 -8.11 -5.80
N SER A 77 12.01 -9.25 -5.88
CA SER A 77 11.72 -10.10 -4.71
C SER A 77 13.01 -10.53 -4.00
N GLN A 78 13.99 -11.07 -4.74
CA GLN A 78 15.28 -11.44 -4.16
C GLN A 78 15.97 -10.27 -3.45
N ARG A 79 15.90 -9.05 -3.99
CA ARG A 79 16.48 -7.86 -3.34
C ARG A 79 15.65 -7.38 -2.14
N VAL A 80 14.33 -7.50 -2.16
CA VAL A 80 13.44 -7.30 -1.00
C VAL A 80 13.77 -8.30 0.10
N ASP A 81 13.96 -9.58 -0.21
CA ASP A 81 14.28 -10.62 0.76
C ASP A 81 15.68 -10.43 1.39
N ILE A 82 16.67 -10.03 0.58
CA ILE A 82 18.01 -9.66 1.05
C ILE A 82 17.98 -8.41 1.94
N THR A 83 17.23 -7.36 1.56
CA THR A 83 17.12 -6.14 2.38
C THR A 83 16.32 -6.35 3.67
N LYS A 84 15.27 -7.19 3.67
CA LYS A 84 14.59 -7.67 4.88
C LYS A 84 15.55 -8.41 5.82
N SER A 85 16.36 -9.32 5.29
CA SER A 85 17.38 -10.03 6.06
C SER A 85 18.42 -9.07 6.67
N ASN A 86 18.94 -8.14 5.87
CA ASN A 86 19.88 -7.11 6.33
C ASN A 86 19.27 -6.20 7.41
N LEU A 87 18.00 -5.78 7.25
CA LEU A 87 17.28 -4.97 8.22
C LEU A 87 17.05 -5.73 9.54
N ALA A 88 16.68 -7.01 9.47
CA ALA A 88 16.55 -7.87 10.65
C ALA A 88 17.89 -8.09 11.39
N ILE A 89 19.01 -8.08 10.66
CA ILE A 89 20.36 -8.12 11.23
C ILE A 89 20.72 -6.77 11.86
N GLN A 90 20.50 -5.64 11.17
CA GLN A 90 20.80 -4.31 11.72
C GLN A 90 19.91 -3.94 12.92
N SER A 91 18.64 -4.36 12.96
CA SER A 91 17.80 -4.21 14.15
C SER A 91 18.46 -4.89 15.35
N LYS A 92 18.91 -6.14 15.22
CA LYS A 92 19.60 -6.83 16.32
C LYS A 92 20.86 -6.09 16.80
N TYR A 93 21.60 -5.43 15.91
CA TYR A 93 22.72 -4.56 16.30
C TYR A 93 22.27 -3.28 17.01
N ARG A 94 21.20 -2.61 16.52
CA ARG A 94 20.59 -1.44 17.19
C ARG A 94 20.06 -1.81 18.57
N ASP A 95 19.37 -2.94 18.69
CA ASP A 95 18.72 -3.40 19.91
C ASP A 95 19.78 -3.87 20.94
N ALA A 96 20.89 -4.46 20.47
CA ALA A 96 22.09 -4.71 21.28
C ALA A 96 22.77 -3.41 21.75
N ALA A 97 22.93 -2.40 20.87
CA ALA A 97 23.48 -1.10 21.25
C ALA A 97 22.58 -0.34 22.26
N ILE A 98 21.25 -0.50 22.16
CA ILE A 98 20.30 -0.01 23.17
C ILE A 98 20.48 -0.76 24.51
N SER A 99 20.77 -2.06 24.48
CA SER A 99 21.09 -2.83 25.69
C SER A 99 22.40 -2.36 26.34
N MET A 100 23.46 -2.14 25.54
CA MET A 100 24.73 -1.58 26.02
C MET A 100 24.53 -0.18 26.61
N ALA A 101 23.78 0.69 25.94
CA ALA A 101 23.46 2.03 26.45
C ALA A 101 22.76 1.96 27.82
N LYS A 102 21.79 1.04 27.99
CA LYS A 102 21.12 0.80 29.28
C LYS A 102 22.07 0.32 30.37
N LEU A 103 23.00 -0.59 30.05
CA LEU A 103 24.01 -1.08 30.99
C LEU A 103 24.97 0.04 31.41
N HIS A 104 25.42 0.88 30.47
CA HIS A 104 26.26 2.04 30.79
C HIS A 104 25.49 3.14 31.53
N SER A 105 24.16 3.27 31.35
CA SER A 105 23.31 4.21 32.10
C SER A 105 22.96 3.76 33.52
N ALA A 106 23.04 2.46 33.81
CA ALA A 106 22.54 1.91 35.06
C ALA A 106 23.30 2.44 36.29
N GLY A 107 22.58 3.06 37.22
CA GLY A 107 23.12 3.51 38.52
C GLY A 107 23.92 4.81 38.51
N LYS A 108 23.95 5.56 37.40
CA LYS A 108 24.63 6.87 37.29
C LYS A 108 23.61 7.99 37.16
N THR A 109 23.95 9.18 37.67
CA THR A 109 23.15 10.41 37.43
C THR A 109 23.47 11.01 36.06
N ASP A 110 22.58 11.84 35.53
CA ASP A 110 22.75 12.39 34.18
C ASP A 110 24.03 13.24 34.02
N GLU A 111 24.40 14.00 35.07
CA GLU A 111 25.70 14.68 35.18
C GLU A 111 26.92 13.74 35.11
N GLN A 112 26.80 12.50 35.57
CA GLN A 112 27.86 11.49 35.48
C GLN A 112 27.89 10.86 34.09
N LEU A 113 26.73 10.65 33.47
CA LEU A 113 26.59 10.11 32.12
C LEU A 113 27.10 11.07 31.04
N GLN A 114 26.85 12.37 31.18
CA GLN A 114 27.40 13.38 30.29
C GLN A 114 28.94 13.45 30.33
N ARG A 115 29.56 13.03 31.45
CA ARG A 115 31.02 12.97 31.66
C ARG A 115 31.64 11.61 31.33
N ASP A 116 30.83 10.58 31.05
CA ASP A 116 31.31 9.21 30.74
C ASP A 116 31.53 9.04 29.23
N GLU A 117 32.80 9.06 28.82
CA GLU A 117 33.19 8.93 27.42
C GLU A 117 32.68 7.63 26.78
N ALA A 118 32.62 6.52 27.53
CA ALA A 118 32.14 5.24 27.04
C ALA A 118 30.61 5.24 26.84
N TYR A 119 29.86 5.96 27.69
CA TYR A 119 28.43 6.17 27.45
C TYR A 119 28.18 7.02 26.20
N GLN A 120 28.98 8.07 25.98
CA GLN A 120 28.91 8.86 24.75
C GLN A 120 29.28 8.04 23.50
N GLU A 121 30.25 7.14 23.59
CA GLU A 121 30.67 6.27 22.47
C GLU A 121 29.58 5.27 22.09
N VAL A 122 29.03 4.53 23.07
CA VAL A 122 27.88 3.64 22.86
C VAL A 122 26.64 4.41 22.35
N GLY A 123 26.46 5.66 22.77
CA GLY A 123 25.43 6.56 22.22
C GLY A 123 25.64 6.89 20.73
N LYS A 124 26.88 7.18 20.32
CA LYS A 124 27.25 7.39 18.91
C LYS A 124 27.06 6.12 18.09
N GLU A 125 27.48 4.96 18.60
CA GLU A 125 27.28 3.66 17.94
C GLU A 125 25.80 3.33 17.76
N ARG A 126 24.97 3.48 18.81
CA ARG A 126 23.51 3.32 18.72
C ARG A 126 22.95 4.18 17.60
N HIS A 127 23.28 5.47 17.57
CA HIS A 127 22.75 6.40 16.57
C HIS A 127 23.20 6.06 15.14
N ILE A 128 24.40 5.48 14.97
CA ILE A 128 24.88 4.95 13.68
C ILE A 128 24.07 3.70 13.26
N MET A 129 23.75 2.78 14.17
CA MET A 129 22.94 1.60 13.84
C MET A 129 21.45 1.95 13.62
N GLU A 130 20.93 2.94 14.35
CA GLU A 130 19.59 3.51 14.18
C GLU A 130 19.43 4.10 12.77
N LYS A 131 20.38 4.95 12.32
CA LYS A 131 20.43 5.45 10.93
C LYS A 131 20.52 4.34 9.88
N LYS A 132 21.31 3.28 10.11
CA LYS A 132 21.37 2.12 9.19
C LYS A 132 20.05 1.35 9.11
N CYS A 133 19.30 1.24 10.21
CA CYS A 133 17.96 0.64 10.20
C CYS A 133 16.98 1.49 9.40
N ASP A 134 17.01 2.82 9.60
CA ASP A 134 16.21 3.77 8.84
C ASP A 134 16.53 3.73 7.33
N ASP A 135 17.80 3.72 6.95
CA ASP A 135 18.20 3.70 5.54
C ASP A 135 17.84 2.38 4.85
N LEU A 136 17.97 1.24 5.55
CA LEU A 136 17.50 -0.05 5.06
C LEU A 136 15.97 -0.15 5.01
N SER A 137 15.24 0.50 5.91
CA SER A 137 13.77 0.53 5.84
C SER A 137 13.28 1.40 4.68
N ARG A 138 13.98 2.49 4.36
CA ARG A 138 13.77 3.30 3.15
C ARG A 138 14.06 2.50 1.88
N GLU A 139 15.23 1.84 1.77
CA GLU A 139 15.52 0.99 0.60
C GLU A 139 14.48 -0.12 0.45
N LEU A 140 14.06 -0.75 1.55
CA LEU A 140 13.04 -1.79 1.53
C LEU A 140 11.70 -1.30 0.98
N LEU A 141 11.18 -0.17 1.47
CA LEU A 141 9.93 0.41 0.97
C LEU A 141 10.02 0.77 -0.53
N ASP A 142 11.16 1.34 -0.95
CA ASP A 142 11.44 1.66 -2.35
C ASP A 142 11.45 0.40 -3.24
N LEU A 143 12.03 -0.69 -2.75
CA LEU A 143 12.10 -1.97 -3.46
C LEU A 143 10.73 -2.67 -3.52
N GLU A 144 9.93 -2.62 -2.46
CA GLU A 144 8.58 -3.18 -2.44
C GLU A 144 7.65 -2.40 -3.39
N GLN A 145 7.72 -1.06 -3.42
CA GLN A 145 7.00 -0.26 -4.42
C GLN A 145 7.43 -0.60 -5.86
N ARG A 146 8.72 -0.79 -6.11
CA ARG A 146 9.27 -1.20 -7.42
C ARG A 146 8.90 -2.64 -7.81
N LEU A 147 8.57 -3.50 -6.84
CA LEU A 147 8.07 -4.87 -7.07
C LEU A 147 6.58 -4.90 -7.41
N LEU A 148 5.77 -4.02 -6.81
CA LEU A 148 4.33 -3.91 -7.10
C LEU A 148 4.05 -3.58 -8.57
N ASP A 149 4.87 -2.75 -9.22
CA ASP A 149 4.60 -2.28 -10.58
C ASP A 149 4.67 -3.39 -11.67
N PRO A 150 5.71 -4.27 -11.74
CA PRO A 150 5.71 -5.40 -12.65
C PRO A 150 4.71 -6.50 -12.24
N GLN A 151 4.44 -6.69 -10.94
CA GLN A 151 3.37 -7.60 -10.47
C GLN A 151 2.00 -7.13 -10.96
N ARG A 152 1.66 -5.85 -10.77
CA ARG A 152 0.43 -5.21 -11.26
C ARG A 152 0.24 -5.41 -12.76
N ARG A 153 1.29 -5.21 -13.57
CA ARG A 153 1.23 -5.42 -15.02
C ARG A 153 1.02 -6.89 -15.41
N LEU A 154 1.62 -7.84 -14.68
CA LEU A 154 1.37 -9.27 -14.88
C LEU A 154 -0.06 -9.67 -14.49
N LEU A 155 -0.61 -9.11 -13.42
CA LEU A 155 -1.99 -9.32 -12.99
C LEU A 155 -2.98 -8.71 -13.98
N GLN A 156 -2.75 -7.49 -14.46
CA GLN A 156 -3.55 -6.84 -15.52
C GLN A 156 -3.56 -7.66 -16.82
N HIS A 157 -2.39 -8.12 -17.28
CA HIS A 157 -2.28 -9.04 -18.43
C HIS A 157 -3.09 -10.34 -18.20
N THR A 158 -3.00 -10.92 -17.00
CA THR A 158 -3.70 -12.17 -16.66
C THR A 158 -5.21 -11.96 -16.61
N ALA A 159 -5.70 -10.88 -16.01
CA ALA A 159 -7.10 -10.51 -15.98
C ALA A 159 -7.64 -10.18 -17.38
N GLY A 160 -6.88 -9.47 -18.22
CA GLY A 160 -7.24 -9.22 -19.63
C GLY A 160 -7.35 -10.51 -20.45
N ILE A 161 -6.45 -11.49 -20.24
CA ILE A 161 -6.57 -12.82 -20.84
C ILE A 161 -7.80 -13.58 -20.34
N LEU A 162 -8.07 -13.58 -19.02
CA LEU A 162 -9.25 -14.23 -18.45
C LEU A 162 -10.56 -13.60 -18.95
N GLN A 163 -10.58 -12.27 -19.12
CA GLN A 163 -11.71 -11.56 -19.71
C GLN A 163 -11.91 -11.93 -21.19
N LEU A 164 -10.83 -12.06 -21.97
CA LEU A 164 -10.91 -12.58 -23.34
C LEU A 164 -11.40 -14.03 -23.39
N THR A 165 -10.92 -14.94 -22.53
CA THR A 165 -11.39 -16.34 -22.55
C THR A 165 -12.85 -16.46 -22.13
N HIS A 166 -13.33 -15.63 -21.20
CA HIS A 166 -14.75 -15.53 -20.87
C HIS A 166 -15.58 -15.02 -22.07
N LYS A 167 -15.13 -13.95 -22.75
CA LYS A 167 -15.77 -13.43 -23.99
C LYS A 167 -15.72 -14.46 -25.14
N VAL A 168 -14.67 -15.26 -25.26
CA VAL A 168 -14.52 -16.34 -26.26
C VAL A 168 -15.48 -17.50 -25.98
N SER A 169 -15.66 -17.89 -24.72
CA SER A 169 -16.66 -18.91 -24.34
C SER A 169 -18.08 -18.48 -24.74
N LYS A 170 -18.44 -17.20 -24.50
CA LYS A 170 -19.73 -16.63 -24.92
C LYS A 170 -19.87 -16.58 -26.46
N ARG A 171 -18.79 -16.24 -27.20
CA ARG A 171 -18.76 -16.33 -28.68
C ARG A 171 -18.90 -17.75 -29.21
N LYS A 172 -18.32 -18.76 -28.54
CA LYS A 172 -18.40 -20.17 -28.97
C LYS A 172 -19.82 -20.74 -28.84
N ALA A 173 -20.61 -20.25 -27.89
CA ALA A 173 -22.04 -20.53 -27.84
C ALA A 173 -22.81 -19.88 -29.01
N GLN A 174 -22.47 -18.64 -29.39
CA GLN A 174 -23.14 -17.92 -30.47
C GLN A 174 -22.84 -18.45 -31.89
N GLN A 175 -21.71 -19.14 -32.10
CA GLN A 175 -21.40 -19.76 -33.40
C GLN A 175 -22.25 -21.01 -33.73
N ALA A 176 -23.12 -21.46 -32.83
CA ALA A 176 -24.08 -22.53 -33.11
C ALA A 176 -25.40 -22.04 -33.76
N THR A 177 -25.64 -20.73 -33.82
CA THR A 177 -26.89 -20.12 -34.33
C THR A 177 -26.59 -18.92 -35.23
N GLY A 178 -26.62 -19.12 -36.54
CA GLY A 178 -26.33 -18.07 -37.52
C GLY A 178 -27.57 -17.34 -38.04
N GLN A 179 -27.73 -16.07 -37.66
CA GLN A 179 -28.40 -15.02 -38.46
C GLN A 179 -28.01 -13.63 -37.93
N ALA A 180 -28.35 -12.56 -38.65
CA ALA A 180 -27.69 -11.25 -38.52
C ALA A 180 -28.64 -10.06 -38.24
N ASN A 181 -28.05 -9.04 -37.61
CA ASN A 181 -28.42 -7.61 -37.60
C ASN A 181 -29.65 -7.10 -36.81
N HIS A 182 -29.30 -6.26 -35.82
CA HIS A 182 -29.96 -5.00 -35.39
C HIS A 182 -31.31 -5.03 -34.65
N GLY A 183 -31.39 -4.25 -33.55
CA GLY A 183 -32.64 -3.56 -33.20
C GLY A 183 -33.12 -3.53 -31.74
N ILE A 184 -32.36 -2.91 -30.81
CA ILE A 184 -32.84 -2.31 -29.53
C ILE A 184 -33.43 -3.30 -28.47
N PRO A 185 -33.15 -3.13 -27.16
CA PRO A 185 -33.54 -4.12 -26.15
C PRO A 185 -35.01 -4.01 -25.69
N SER A 186 -35.57 -5.15 -25.30
CA SER A 186 -36.73 -5.26 -24.40
C SER A 186 -36.35 -6.05 -23.15
N SER A 187 -37.14 -5.89 -22.08
CA SER A 187 -36.78 -6.24 -20.70
C SER A 187 -37.20 -7.69 -20.32
N PRO A 188 -37.16 -8.14 -19.04
CA PRO A 188 -36.33 -9.29 -18.70
C PRO A 188 -37.17 -10.51 -18.29
N GLU A 189 -37.39 -11.44 -19.22
CA GLU A 189 -38.22 -12.63 -18.98
C GLU A 189 -37.54 -13.94 -19.45
N SER A 190 -36.86 -14.62 -18.52
CA SER A 190 -36.61 -16.08 -18.53
C SER A 190 -35.77 -16.47 -17.30
N LEU A 191 -36.43 -16.74 -16.17
CA LEU A 191 -35.76 -17.08 -14.89
C LEU A 191 -35.30 -18.55 -14.77
N TYR A 192 -35.43 -19.37 -15.82
CA TYR A 192 -35.18 -20.81 -15.75
C TYR A 192 -34.54 -21.41 -17.03
N THR A 193 -33.21 -21.60 -17.02
CA THR A 193 -32.56 -22.78 -17.63
C THR A 193 -31.17 -23.05 -17.03
N LEU A 194 -31.02 -24.21 -16.38
CA LEU A 194 -29.78 -24.95 -16.12
C LEU A 194 -28.57 -24.23 -15.49
N SER A 195 -28.54 -24.23 -14.16
CA SER A 195 -27.30 -24.29 -13.36
C SER A 195 -26.70 -25.69 -13.41
N GLN A 196 -25.46 -25.88 -13.91
CA GLN A 196 -24.68 -27.08 -13.60
C GLN A 196 -23.16 -26.95 -13.87
N SER A 197 -22.37 -26.77 -12.81
CA SER A 197 -21.21 -27.64 -12.48
C SER A 197 -20.30 -27.09 -11.37
N ARG A 198 -19.98 -27.97 -10.40
CA ARG A 198 -18.82 -27.94 -9.49
C ARG A 198 -18.75 -26.84 -8.41
N ASP A 199 -19.50 -27.09 -7.32
CA ASP A 199 -19.00 -26.77 -5.97
C ASP A 199 -18.04 -27.84 -5.46
N SER A 200 -17.20 -27.45 -4.50
CA SER A 200 -16.39 -28.35 -3.67
C SER A 200 -16.09 -27.74 -2.30
N LEU A 201 -16.49 -28.44 -1.22
CA LEU A 201 -16.06 -28.41 0.20
C LEU A 201 -15.13 -27.26 0.66
N PRO A 202 -15.36 -26.61 1.83
CA PRO A 202 -15.37 -27.32 3.15
C PRO A 202 -16.37 -26.70 4.22
N PHE A 203 -16.92 -27.39 5.23
CA PHE A 203 -16.42 -27.84 6.58
C PHE A 203 -16.60 -26.80 7.76
N PHE A 204 -17.46 -27.12 8.77
CA PHE A 204 -17.73 -26.60 10.17
C PHE A 204 -18.21 -25.13 10.30
N GLY A 205 -18.71 -24.62 11.45
CA GLY A 205 -18.92 -25.23 12.78
C GLY A 205 -19.71 -24.33 13.76
N ASP A 206 -20.04 -24.89 14.93
CA ASP A 206 -20.66 -24.31 16.16
C ASP A 206 -22.05 -23.64 16.00
N GLU A 207 -23.13 -24.18 16.57
CA GLU A 207 -23.59 -24.11 17.99
C GLU A 207 -24.13 -22.73 18.39
N HIS A 208 -25.46 -22.51 18.29
CA HIS A 208 -26.45 -22.59 19.39
C HIS A 208 -26.71 -21.22 20.08
N PRO A 209 -27.79 -21.00 20.87
CA PRO A 209 -28.89 -21.92 21.21
C PRO A 209 -30.31 -21.39 20.85
N PHE A 210 -31.30 -22.30 20.80
CA PHE A 210 -32.57 -22.14 21.53
C PHE A 210 -33.27 -23.50 21.66
N ASP A 211 -33.95 -23.73 22.79
CA ASP A 211 -34.48 -25.04 23.19
C ASP A 211 -36.02 -25.07 23.18
N ALA A 212 -36.61 -26.09 22.52
CA ALA A 212 -37.99 -26.54 22.74
C ALA A 212 -38.31 -27.88 22.06
N GLN A 213 -38.67 -28.87 22.89
CA GLN A 213 -39.70 -29.89 22.64
C GLN A 213 -39.50 -30.89 21.47
N ALA A 214 -39.06 -32.09 21.83
CA ALA A 214 -39.12 -33.28 20.99
C ALA A 214 -40.56 -33.79 20.78
N LEU A 215 -40.83 -34.36 19.59
CA LEU A 215 -41.86 -35.38 19.36
C LEU A 215 -41.57 -36.11 18.03
N PHE A 216 -41.23 -37.40 18.09
CA PHE A 216 -41.34 -38.30 16.93
C PHE A 216 -42.81 -38.71 16.74
N PRO A 217 -43.24 -39.00 15.50
CA PRO A 217 -43.31 -40.41 15.12
C PRO A 217 -42.76 -40.71 13.72
N LEU A 218 -42.53 -42.00 13.45
CA LEU A 218 -42.17 -42.52 12.14
C LEU A 218 -43.38 -42.57 11.20
N ASN A 219 -43.13 -42.58 9.88
CA ASN A 219 -43.57 -43.72 9.07
C ASN A 219 -42.69 -43.93 7.83
N ASP A 220 -42.68 -45.17 7.32
CA ASP A 220 -42.00 -45.61 6.10
C ASP A 220 -42.83 -45.34 4.83
N SER A 221 -42.18 -45.21 3.67
CA SER A 221 -42.80 -45.21 2.33
C SER A 221 -41.79 -45.41 1.19
N SER A 222 -41.63 -46.68 0.80
CA SER A 222 -41.42 -47.16 -0.58
C SER A 222 -40.30 -46.56 -1.45
N ASP A 223 -39.23 -47.35 -1.56
CA ASP A 223 -38.38 -47.59 -2.74
C ASP A 223 -38.93 -47.11 -4.12
N SER A 224 -38.08 -46.40 -4.88
CA SER A 224 -37.96 -46.57 -6.35
C SER A 224 -36.85 -45.68 -6.96
N ARG A 225 -35.59 -46.15 -6.98
CA ARG A 225 -34.51 -45.51 -7.76
C ARG A 225 -33.56 -46.48 -8.46
N GLN A 226 -33.69 -46.58 -9.79
CA GLN A 226 -32.69 -47.11 -10.72
C GLN A 226 -32.77 -46.33 -12.07
N PRO A 227 -31.73 -46.37 -12.94
CA PRO A 227 -30.33 -46.16 -12.58
C PRO A 227 -29.61 -45.25 -13.62
N GLN A 228 -29.07 -44.11 -13.21
CA GLN A 228 -28.21 -43.31 -14.10
C GLN A 228 -26.76 -43.82 -14.07
N LYS A 229 -26.35 -44.48 -15.16
CA LYS A 229 -24.97 -44.97 -15.37
C LYS A 229 -24.04 -43.78 -15.59
N ASN A 230 -22.96 -43.71 -14.81
CA ASN A 230 -21.66 -43.15 -15.23
C ASN A 230 -20.61 -43.47 -14.15
N ILE A 231 -20.21 -44.75 -14.07
CA ILE A 231 -19.05 -45.16 -13.28
C ILE A 231 -17.80 -44.78 -14.07
N ILE A 232 -16.95 -43.95 -13.48
CA ILE A 232 -15.56 -43.80 -13.91
C ILE A 232 -14.76 -44.88 -13.18
N ASP A 233 -14.23 -45.85 -13.92
CA ASP A 233 -13.41 -46.92 -13.34
C ASP A 233 -12.11 -46.35 -12.75
N ILE A 234 -11.99 -46.40 -11.42
CA ILE A 234 -10.76 -46.06 -10.70
C ILE A 234 -9.99 -47.39 -10.48
N PRO A 235 -8.72 -47.52 -10.93
CA PRO A 235 -8.00 -48.79 -10.89
C PRO A 235 -7.91 -49.44 -9.50
N LEU A 236 -8.27 -50.73 -9.43
CA LEU A 236 -8.25 -51.55 -8.22
C LEU A 236 -6.82 -51.84 -7.73
N ARG A 237 -6.26 -50.93 -6.90
CA ARG A 237 -4.97 -51.11 -6.20
C ARG A 237 -5.00 -50.73 -4.71
N SER A 238 -6.02 -51.16 -3.98
CA SER A 238 -6.03 -51.19 -2.51
C SER A 238 -6.65 -52.52 -2.00
N PRO A 239 -5.86 -53.44 -1.40
CA PRO A 239 -6.38 -54.73 -0.94
C PRO A 239 -7.48 -54.63 0.12
N SER A 240 -7.44 -53.58 0.96
CA SER A 240 -8.50 -53.25 1.91
C SER A 240 -9.85 -53.03 1.23
N ARG A 241 -9.91 -52.12 0.24
CA ARG A 241 -11.17 -51.77 -0.44
C ARG A 241 -11.78 -52.93 -1.23
N GLY A 242 -10.95 -53.88 -1.70
CA GLY A 242 -11.42 -55.15 -2.26
C GLY A 242 -12.07 -56.05 -1.19
N ARG A 243 -11.43 -56.19 -0.02
CA ARG A 243 -11.97 -56.93 1.12
C ARG A 243 -13.28 -56.31 1.64
N ASP A 244 -13.35 -54.99 1.72
CA ASP A 244 -14.57 -54.27 2.15
C ASP A 244 -15.74 -54.45 1.18
N ALA A 245 -15.47 -54.48 -0.13
CA ALA A 245 -16.47 -54.75 -1.16
C ALA A 245 -16.95 -56.22 -1.11
N GLN A 246 -16.03 -57.17 -0.90
CA GLN A 246 -16.37 -58.58 -0.78
C GLN A 246 -17.17 -58.87 0.50
N LEU A 247 -16.77 -58.33 1.65
CA LEU A 247 -17.52 -58.44 2.91
C LEU A 247 -18.93 -57.84 2.82
N ARG A 248 -19.13 -56.75 2.04
CA ARG A 248 -20.47 -56.22 1.75
C ARG A 248 -21.29 -57.18 0.90
N SER A 249 -20.71 -57.76 -0.14
CA SER A 249 -21.39 -58.76 -0.98
C SER A 249 -21.77 -60.02 -0.17
N GLU A 250 -20.89 -60.46 0.72
CA GLU A 250 -21.15 -61.60 1.63
C GLU A 250 -22.24 -61.26 2.66
N LEU A 251 -22.24 -60.04 3.22
CA LEU A 251 -23.29 -59.56 4.12
C LEU A 251 -24.67 -59.46 3.44
N ASP A 252 -24.73 -58.96 2.20
CA ASP A 252 -25.99 -58.82 1.47
C ASP A 252 -26.52 -60.18 0.95
N VAL A 253 -25.65 -61.14 0.63
CA VAL A 253 -26.05 -62.54 0.42
C VAL A 253 -26.59 -63.17 1.72
N ALA A 254 -25.87 -63.04 2.83
CA ALA A 254 -26.31 -63.58 4.12
C ALA A 254 -27.64 -62.94 4.60
N ARG A 255 -27.89 -61.66 4.27
CA ARG A 255 -29.20 -61.01 4.45
C ARG A 255 -30.29 -61.64 3.57
N GLY A 256 -30.01 -61.89 2.30
CA GLY A 256 -30.92 -62.61 1.39
C GLY A 256 -31.27 -64.01 1.89
N GLU A 257 -30.29 -64.77 2.37
CA GLU A 257 -30.52 -66.09 2.98
C GLU A 257 -31.36 -66.00 4.26
N ASN A 258 -31.09 -65.01 5.13
CA ASN A 258 -31.91 -64.78 6.33
C ASN A 258 -33.36 -64.37 6.01
N THR A 259 -33.60 -63.56 4.97
CA THR A 259 -34.99 -63.23 4.57
C THR A 259 -35.73 -64.44 3.98
N GLN A 260 -35.03 -65.32 3.25
CA GLN A 260 -35.60 -66.58 2.77
C GLN A 260 -35.91 -67.56 3.93
N LEU A 261 -35.00 -67.71 4.89
CA LEU A 261 -35.22 -68.56 6.08
C LEU A 261 -36.41 -68.05 6.91
N ASN A 262 -36.51 -66.74 7.15
CA ASN A 262 -37.65 -66.15 7.85
C ASN A 262 -38.98 -66.33 7.08
N ALA A 263 -38.98 -66.30 5.75
CA ALA A 263 -40.17 -66.59 4.94
C ALA A 263 -40.61 -68.07 5.08
N VAL A 264 -39.67 -69.02 5.03
CA VAL A 264 -39.95 -70.46 5.23
C VAL A 264 -40.47 -70.73 6.65
N ILE A 265 -39.86 -70.11 7.67
CA ILE A 265 -40.33 -70.19 9.06
C ILE A 265 -41.75 -69.64 9.20
N THR A 266 -42.06 -68.51 8.54
CA THR A 266 -43.41 -67.92 8.54
C THR A 266 -44.43 -68.83 7.86
N GLU A 267 -44.06 -69.54 6.80
CA GLU A 267 -44.93 -70.54 6.15
C GLU A 267 -45.16 -71.77 7.05
N MET A 268 -44.12 -72.25 7.73
CA MET A 268 -44.23 -73.37 8.67
C MET A 268 -45.07 -73.02 9.91
N GLY A 269 -44.93 -71.80 10.45
CA GLY A 269 -45.78 -71.29 11.53
C GLY A 269 -47.27 -71.24 11.15
N LYS A 270 -47.59 -70.84 9.91
CA LYS A 270 -48.97 -70.88 9.37
C LYS A 270 -49.50 -72.31 9.25
N LYS A 271 -48.66 -73.27 8.84
CA LYS A 271 -49.04 -74.70 8.78
C LYS A 271 -49.28 -75.28 10.18
N LEU A 272 -48.44 -74.97 11.15
CA LEU A 272 -48.60 -75.42 12.54
C LEU A 272 -49.88 -74.83 13.17
N ALA A 273 -50.18 -73.54 12.97
CA ALA A 273 -51.40 -72.90 13.46
C ALA A 273 -52.70 -73.53 12.90
N LEU A 274 -52.66 -74.11 11.69
CA LEU A 274 -53.78 -74.88 11.15
C LEU A 274 -53.91 -76.27 11.80
N VAL A 275 -52.79 -76.92 12.13
CA VAL A 275 -52.78 -78.23 12.81
C VAL A 275 -53.22 -78.09 14.27
N THR A 276 -52.81 -77.04 14.98
CA THR A 276 -53.24 -76.78 16.37
C THR A 276 -54.73 -76.46 16.46
N GLY A 277 -55.28 -75.71 15.49
CA GLY A 277 -56.73 -75.51 15.34
C GLY A 277 -57.50 -76.81 15.08
N LEU A 278 -57.00 -77.66 14.19
CA LEU A 278 -57.62 -78.97 13.92
C LEU A 278 -57.55 -79.92 15.12
N LEU A 279 -56.47 -79.90 15.90
CA LEU A 279 -56.34 -80.68 17.14
C LEU A 279 -57.35 -80.21 18.21
N ARG A 280 -57.53 -78.90 18.36
CA ARG A 280 -58.59 -78.35 19.23
C ARG A 280 -59.97 -78.82 18.80
N GLU A 281 -60.27 -78.76 17.50
CA GLU A 281 -61.52 -79.28 16.95
C GLU A 281 -61.74 -80.78 17.25
N THR A 282 -60.70 -81.63 17.24
CA THR A 282 -60.87 -83.05 17.57
C THR A 282 -61.08 -83.27 19.07
N ILE A 283 -60.37 -82.56 19.95
CA ILE A 283 -60.55 -82.63 21.41
C ILE A 283 -61.99 -82.27 21.80
N ILE A 284 -62.52 -81.17 21.26
CA ILE A 284 -63.92 -80.73 21.50
C ILE A 284 -64.93 -81.76 20.96
N LYS A 285 -64.66 -82.37 19.79
CA LYS A 285 -65.54 -83.40 19.20
C LYS A 285 -65.51 -84.74 19.93
N PHE A 286 -64.43 -85.06 20.64
CA PHE A 286 -64.32 -86.31 21.41
C PHE A 286 -65.15 -86.28 22.71
N ASN A 287 -65.18 -85.14 23.41
CA ASN A 287 -65.93 -84.98 24.66
C ASN A 287 -66.47 -83.54 24.81
N PRO A 288 -67.61 -83.22 24.15
CA PRO A 288 -68.12 -81.85 24.07
C PRO A 288 -68.72 -81.30 25.37
N GLU A 289 -69.03 -82.16 26.35
CA GLU A 289 -69.57 -81.72 27.65
C GLU A 289 -68.45 -81.29 28.63
N ALA A 290 -67.25 -81.88 28.53
CA ALA A 290 -66.10 -81.51 29.36
C ALA A 290 -65.18 -80.48 28.69
N ASN A 291 -64.91 -80.62 27.39
CA ASN A 291 -63.87 -79.87 26.69
C ASN A 291 -64.40 -78.67 25.87
N GLY A 292 -65.65 -78.23 26.10
CA GLY A 292 -66.25 -77.11 25.35
C GLY A 292 -65.46 -75.80 25.44
N ASP A 293 -64.86 -75.54 26.60
CA ASP A 293 -64.06 -74.34 26.90
C ASP A 293 -62.54 -74.53 26.69
N TYR A 294 -62.11 -75.57 25.95
CA TYR A 294 -60.67 -75.82 25.72
C TYR A 294 -59.98 -74.60 25.08
N ASP A 295 -58.80 -74.21 25.56
CA ASP A 295 -58.11 -72.97 25.19
C ASP A 295 -57.97 -72.76 23.67
N GLU A 296 -57.88 -71.50 23.21
CA GLU A 296 -57.61 -71.18 21.80
C GLU A 296 -56.10 -71.11 21.51
N PRO A 297 -55.60 -71.71 20.41
CA PRO A 297 -54.20 -71.62 20.03
C PRO A 297 -53.82 -70.18 19.66
N ALA A 298 -52.62 -69.75 20.02
CA ALA A 298 -52.17 -68.37 19.87
C ALA A 298 -52.35 -67.84 18.43
N PRO A 299 -52.96 -66.64 18.24
CA PRO A 299 -53.43 -66.20 16.94
C PRO A 299 -52.28 -65.92 15.97
N SER A 300 -52.45 -66.30 14.71
CA SER A 300 -51.45 -66.14 13.64
C SER A 300 -51.14 -64.69 13.25
N SER A 301 -51.84 -63.71 13.84
CA SER A 301 -51.51 -62.29 13.78
C SER A 301 -50.35 -61.88 14.71
N ALA A 302 -49.99 -62.68 15.72
CA ALA A 302 -48.91 -62.37 16.67
C ALA A 302 -47.48 -62.43 16.08
N LEU A 303 -47.36 -62.76 14.79
CA LEU A 303 -46.10 -62.91 14.05
C LEU A 303 -45.38 -61.58 13.74
N SER A 304 -45.98 -60.41 13.98
CA SER A 304 -45.33 -59.11 13.77
C SER A 304 -44.44 -58.67 14.95
N ASP A 305 -44.84 -59.02 16.18
CA ASP A 305 -44.33 -58.40 17.41
C ASP A 305 -43.46 -59.35 18.24
N THR A 306 -43.42 -60.64 17.87
CA THR A 306 -42.68 -61.69 18.59
C THR A 306 -41.62 -62.34 17.70
N LYS A 307 -40.54 -62.85 18.30
CA LYS A 307 -39.52 -63.58 17.52
C LYS A 307 -40.14 -64.87 16.95
N PRO A 308 -39.88 -65.23 15.70
CA PRO A 308 -40.49 -66.40 15.09
C PRO A 308 -40.05 -67.74 15.74
N SER A 309 -38.90 -67.76 16.43
CA SER A 309 -38.48 -68.87 17.29
C SER A 309 -39.44 -69.14 18.45
N ASP A 310 -40.00 -68.07 19.01
CA ASP A 310 -40.72 -68.10 20.29
C ASP A 310 -42.21 -68.38 20.01
N PHE A 311 -42.74 -67.85 18.89
CA PHE A 311 -44.03 -68.26 18.33
C PHE A 311 -44.06 -69.76 17.96
N LEU A 312 -43.01 -70.26 17.28
CA LEU A 312 -42.94 -71.70 16.95
C LEU A 312 -42.90 -72.58 18.20
N ARG A 313 -42.15 -72.18 19.23
CA ARG A 313 -42.10 -72.87 20.53
C ARG A 313 -43.49 -73.00 21.15
N GLY A 314 -44.22 -71.90 21.29
CA GLY A 314 -45.56 -71.91 21.88
C GLY A 314 -46.58 -72.77 21.11
N GLN A 315 -46.50 -72.82 19.78
CA GLN A 315 -47.34 -73.72 18.97
C GLN A 315 -46.99 -75.21 19.15
N VAL A 316 -45.73 -75.55 19.46
CA VAL A 316 -45.31 -76.93 19.77
C VAL A 316 -45.72 -77.33 21.19
N GLU A 317 -45.51 -76.46 22.18
CA GLU A 317 -45.93 -76.70 23.58
C GLU A 317 -47.48 -76.86 23.68
N TYR A 318 -48.24 -76.15 22.84
CA TYR A 318 -49.69 -76.36 22.68
C TYR A 318 -50.04 -77.70 21.99
N LEU A 319 -49.26 -78.18 21.02
CA LEU A 319 -49.47 -79.51 20.43
C LEU A 319 -49.21 -80.63 21.43
N GLU A 320 -48.17 -80.51 22.27
CA GLU A 320 -47.81 -81.50 23.28
C GLU A 320 -48.90 -81.60 24.37
N THR A 321 -49.38 -80.47 24.88
CA THR A 321 -50.50 -80.44 25.85
C THR A 321 -51.82 -80.93 25.24
N GLY A 322 -52.10 -80.60 23.97
CA GLY A 322 -53.24 -81.14 23.23
C GLY A 322 -53.18 -82.68 23.05
N LEU A 323 -52.00 -83.23 22.74
CA LEU A 323 -51.80 -84.68 22.61
C LEU A 323 -51.98 -85.42 23.94
N VAL A 324 -51.50 -84.86 25.05
CA VAL A 324 -51.71 -85.42 26.39
C VAL A 324 -53.20 -85.44 26.77
N ALA A 325 -53.96 -84.39 26.44
CA ALA A 325 -55.42 -84.36 26.65
C ALA A 325 -56.13 -85.47 25.85
N VAL A 326 -55.77 -85.68 24.58
CA VAL A 326 -56.31 -86.78 23.76
C VAL A 326 -55.98 -88.16 24.34
N GLN A 327 -54.79 -88.35 24.91
CA GLN A 327 -54.42 -89.62 25.54
C GLN A 327 -55.21 -89.89 26.83
N ALA A 328 -55.38 -88.89 27.70
CA ALA A 328 -56.14 -89.03 28.94
C ALA A 328 -57.60 -89.45 28.70
N GLU A 329 -58.24 -88.91 27.65
CA GLU A 329 -59.60 -89.29 27.24
C GLU A 329 -59.68 -90.74 26.70
N GLN A 330 -58.61 -91.27 26.09
CA GLN A 330 -58.58 -92.68 25.68
C GLN A 330 -58.43 -93.65 26.87
N GLU A 331 -57.67 -93.26 27.89
CA GLU A 331 -57.45 -94.08 29.09
C GLU A 331 -58.68 -94.10 30.01
N SER A 332 -59.47 -93.02 30.06
CA SER A 332 -60.71 -92.94 30.87
C SER A 332 -61.74 -94.01 30.48
N VAL A 333 -61.96 -94.20 29.18
CA VAL A 333 -62.89 -95.19 28.61
C VAL A 333 -62.45 -96.63 28.98
N LEU A 334 -61.15 -96.88 29.09
CA LEU A 334 -60.59 -98.21 29.33
C LEU A 334 -60.79 -98.68 30.78
N MET A 335 -60.88 -97.75 31.75
CA MET A 335 -61.18 -98.10 33.15
C MET A 335 -62.64 -98.51 33.40
N SER A 336 -63.59 -98.11 32.55
CA SER A 336 -65.04 -98.27 32.77
C SER A 336 -65.58 -99.71 32.66
N LEU A 337 -64.71 -100.71 32.47
CA LEU A 337 -65.07 -102.05 31.97
C LEU A 337 -64.81 -103.24 32.93
N LYS A 338 -64.49 -103.03 34.23
CA LYS A 338 -63.68 -104.03 34.98
C LYS A 338 -64.06 -104.40 36.44
N THR A 339 -65.33 -104.57 36.85
CA THR A 339 -65.70 -105.01 38.25
C THR A 339 -66.90 -105.99 38.38
N GLY A 340 -66.85 -106.99 39.30
CA GLY A 340 -68.00 -107.82 39.78
C GLY A 340 -67.75 -109.29 40.27
N SER A 341 -68.64 -109.85 41.14
CA SER A 341 -68.81 -111.28 41.64
C SER A 341 -68.31 -111.74 43.05
N SER A 342 -68.88 -112.83 43.66
CA SER A 342 -68.52 -113.45 44.99
C SER A 342 -69.23 -114.82 45.32
N GLY A 343 -68.87 -115.56 46.42
CA GLY A 343 -69.64 -116.73 46.98
C GLY A 343 -68.94 -117.77 47.95
N PRO A 344 -69.60 -118.43 48.97
CA PRO A 344 -68.96 -119.39 49.96
C PRO A 344 -69.75 -120.66 50.53
N GLY A 345 -69.12 -121.62 51.31
CA GLY A 345 -69.68 -122.29 52.54
C GLY A 345 -69.86 -123.87 52.79
N SER A 346 -69.79 -124.35 54.08
CA SER A 346 -70.51 -125.51 54.78
C SER A 346 -69.81 -126.86 55.31
N ALA A 347 -70.50 -127.73 56.14
CA ALA A 347 -69.98 -128.83 57.06
C ALA A 347 -70.92 -130.08 57.44
N GLY A 348 -70.53 -131.08 58.31
CA GLY A 348 -71.35 -132.30 58.73
C GLY A 348 -70.85 -133.30 59.87
N ARG A 349 -71.64 -134.32 60.37
CA ARG A 349 -71.41 -135.16 61.63
C ARG A 349 -72.25 -136.49 61.88
N GLY A 350 -71.67 -137.61 62.43
CA GLY A 350 -72.27 -138.54 63.47
C GLY A 350 -72.93 -139.93 63.13
N GLY A 351 -72.96 -140.93 64.07
CA GLY A 351 -73.68 -142.25 64.01
C GLY A 351 -73.35 -143.26 65.18
N PHE A 352 -74.18 -144.32 65.47
CA PHE A 352 -74.04 -145.25 66.66
C PHE A 352 -74.94 -146.56 66.70
N GLU A 353 -74.58 -147.59 67.53
CA GLU A 353 -75.36 -148.70 68.23
C GLU A 353 -76.27 -149.75 67.46
N ASP A 354 -76.69 -150.97 67.93
CA ASP A 354 -76.19 -152.05 68.87
C ASP A 354 -76.90 -153.47 68.67
N ALA A 355 -77.10 -154.38 69.66
CA ALA A 355 -77.26 -155.88 69.47
C ALA A 355 -78.29 -156.72 70.33
N GLY A 356 -78.42 -158.04 70.05
CA GLY A 356 -79.31 -158.98 70.77
C GLY A 356 -79.20 -160.51 70.52
N GLN A 357 -78.12 -161.03 69.93
CA GLN A 357 -78.01 -162.44 69.46
C GLN A 357 -77.20 -163.39 70.39
N ILE A 358 -77.13 -163.12 71.69
CA ILE A 358 -76.01 -163.53 72.57
C ILE A 358 -75.58 -165.01 72.49
N GLU A 359 -76.48 -166.00 72.43
CA GLU A 359 -76.10 -167.41 72.41
C GLU A 359 -75.63 -167.88 71.00
N THR A 360 -76.30 -167.42 69.94
CA THR A 360 -75.81 -167.55 68.55
C THR A 360 -74.50 -166.77 68.34
N VAL A 361 -74.27 -165.76 69.17
CA VAL A 361 -73.03 -164.98 69.25
C VAL A 361 -71.96 -165.69 70.06
N LEU A 362 -72.23 -166.68 70.93
CA LEU A 362 -71.16 -167.43 71.60
C LEU A 362 -70.54 -168.49 70.70
N THR A 363 -71.34 -169.28 69.98
CA THR A 363 -70.85 -170.15 68.91
C THR A 363 -70.33 -169.33 67.73
N GLY A 364 -71.09 -168.32 67.30
CA GLY A 364 -70.68 -167.39 66.26
C GLY A 364 -69.47 -166.52 66.62
N LEU A 365 -69.13 -166.33 67.90
CA LEU A 365 -67.85 -165.73 68.32
C LEU A 365 -66.72 -166.75 68.28
N TRP A 366 -66.95 -168.02 68.61
CA TRP A 366 -65.90 -169.04 68.42
C TRP A 366 -65.50 -169.11 66.94
N ASP A 367 -66.49 -169.24 66.05
CA ASP A 367 -66.27 -169.28 64.60
C ASP A 367 -65.66 -167.98 64.07
N LYS A 368 -66.12 -166.80 64.53
CA LYS A 368 -65.53 -165.50 64.15
C LYS A 368 -64.16 -165.23 64.76
N ILE A 369 -63.85 -165.80 65.93
CA ILE A 369 -62.51 -165.71 66.53
C ILE A 369 -61.55 -166.60 65.73
N GLN A 370 -61.91 -167.85 65.42
CA GLN A 370 -61.10 -168.70 64.55
C GLN A 370 -60.92 -168.09 63.14
N ALA A 371 -62.01 -167.66 62.49
CA ALA A 371 -61.94 -166.98 61.20
C ALA A 371 -61.14 -165.67 61.27
N GLY A 372 -61.30 -164.88 62.34
CA GLY A 372 -60.55 -163.65 62.56
C GLY A 372 -59.06 -163.87 62.82
N ILE A 373 -58.68 -164.99 63.45
CA ILE A 373 -57.28 -165.43 63.60
C ILE A 373 -56.73 -165.86 62.23
N ALA A 374 -57.47 -166.65 61.46
CA ALA A 374 -57.07 -167.08 60.13
C ALA A 374 -56.90 -165.88 59.16
N GLU A 375 -57.84 -164.94 59.18
CA GLU A 375 -57.73 -163.67 58.44
C GLU A 375 -56.56 -162.80 58.94
N ALA A 376 -56.27 -162.77 60.25
CA ALA A 376 -55.14 -162.02 60.79
C ALA A 376 -53.80 -162.62 60.37
N LYS A 377 -53.68 -163.95 60.38
CA LYS A 377 -52.52 -164.69 59.87
C LYS A 377 -52.32 -164.41 58.37
N GLN A 378 -53.39 -164.54 57.57
CA GLN A 378 -53.37 -164.17 56.15
C GLN A 378 -53.00 -162.70 55.92
N ARG A 379 -53.58 -161.74 56.66
CA ARG A 379 -53.23 -160.32 56.54
C ARG A 379 -51.79 -160.03 56.94
N ASN A 380 -51.23 -160.70 57.95
CA ASN A 380 -49.81 -160.56 58.33
C ASN A 380 -48.88 -161.23 57.30
N GLU A 381 -49.31 -162.27 56.60
CA GLU A 381 -48.60 -162.87 55.47
C GLU A 381 -48.70 -161.99 54.21
N GLU A 382 -49.83 -161.33 53.96
CA GLU A 382 -50.01 -160.33 52.89
C GLU A 382 -49.20 -159.05 53.17
N TYR A 383 -49.16 -158.56 54.41
CA TYR A 383 -48.32 -157.41 54.78
C TYR A 383 -46.83 -157.73 54.60
N ARG A 384 -46.37 -158.94 54.98
CA ARG A 384 -45.01 -159.41 54.71
C ARG A 384 -44.73 -159.52 53.20
N ARG A 385 -45.65 -160.09 52.41
CA ARG A 385 -45.54 -160.10 50.94
C ARG A 385 -45.45 -158.69 50.35
N GLN A 386 -46.31 -157.76 50.75
CA GLN A 386 -46.29 -156.38 50.27
C GLN A 386 -45.05 -155.58 50.73
N ARG A 387 -44.41 -155.97 51.85
CA ARG A 387 -43.10 -155.44 52.26
C ARG A 387 -41.97 -156.00 51.39
N ALA A 388 -41.96 -157.32 51.15
CA ALA A 388 -40.99 -158.00 50.29
C ALA A 388 -41.06 -157.50 48.84
N GLU A 389 -42.26 -157.33 48.27
CA GLU A 389 -42.49 -156.72 46.95
C GLU A 389 -42.00 -155.26 46.86
N ARG A 390 -41.88 -154.56 48.00
CA ARG A 390 -41.36 -153.19 48.10
C ARG A 390 -39.88 -153.13 48.48
N GLY A 391 -39.19 -154.26 48.59
CA GLY A 391 -37.75 -154.33 48.83
C GLY A 391 -37.30 -153.84 50.22
N LEU A 392 -38.20 -153.87 51.21
CA LEU A 392 -37.88 -153.56 52.61
C LEU A 392 -37.60 -154.87 53.37
N ALA A 393 -36.58 -154.88 54.21
CA ALA A 393 -36.21 -156.05 55.01
C ALA A 393 -37.30 -156.42 56.03
N ASP A 394 -37.42 -157.71 56.36
CA ASP A 394 -38.25 -158.19 57.46
C ASP A 394 -37.63 -157.79 58.81
N ASP A 395 -38.46 -157.25 59.70
CA ASP A 395 -38.09 -156.99 61.09
C ASP A 395 -38.15 -158.31 61.88
N GLU A 396 -37.06 -158.71 62.57
CA GLU A 396 -36.94 -159.99 63.29
C GLU A 396 -37.95 -160.19 64.46
N HIS A 397 -38.85 -159.24 64.70
CA HIS A 397 -39.79 -159.24 65.81
C HIS A 397 -41.20 -159.77 65.48
N ASP A 398 -41.56 -159.98 64.21
CA ASP A 398 -42.88 -160.54 63.79
C ASP A 398 -42.93 -162.10 63.83
N ALA A 399 -41.92 -162.74 64.42
CA ALA A 399 -41.71 -164.20 64.37
C ALA A 399 -42.17 -164.99 65.62
N LEU A 400 -42.90 -164.37 66.56
CA LEU A 400 -43.21 -164.96 67.87
C LEU A 400 -44.72 -164.96 68.21
N GLU A 401 -45.15 -166.02 68.91
CA GLU A 401 -46.50 -166.29 69.46
C GLU A 401 -47.65 -166.75 68.53
N ASP A 402 -47.42 -167.01 67.24
CA ASP A 402 -48.48 -167.44 66.28
C ASP A 402 -48.62 -168.97 66.05
N ASP A 403 -48.00 -169.78 66.92
CA ASP A 403 -47.99 -171.27 66.88
C ASP A 403 -48.73 -171.92 68.08
N MET A 404 -49.26 -171.13 69.02
CA MET A 404 -49.71 -171.65 70.33
C MET A 404 -51.15 -172.22 70.34
N PHE A 405 -51.91 -172.14 69.25
CA PHE A 405 -53.30 -172.64 69.17
C PHE A 405 -53.62 -173.25 67.80
N ASP A 406 -54.19 -174.46 67.79
CA ASP A 406 -54.58 -175.18 66.58
C ASP A 406 -55.95 -174.68 66.04
N PRO A 407 -56.06 -174.27 64.76
CA PRO A 407 -57.33 -173.85 64.15
C PRO A 407 -58.41 -174.93 64.07
N SER A 408 -58.12 -176.20 64.38
CA SER A 408 -59.06 -177.32 64.34
C SER A 408 -59.71 -177.69 65.67
N GLU A 409 -59.41 -176.96 66.77
CA GLU A 409 -59.99 -177.26 68.09
C GLU A 409 -61.53 -177.06 68.11
N ALA A 410 -62.25 -178.09 68.57
CA ALA A 410 -63.70 -178.09 68.64
C ALA A 410 -64.23 -177.29 69.84
N TYR A 411 -65.40 -176.66 69.70
CA TYR A 411 -65.98 -175.78 70.71
C TYR A 411 -66.10 -176.44 72.09
N SER A 412 -65.40 -175.84 73.06
CA SER A 412 -65.44 -176.19 74.48
C SER A 412 -65.53 -174.92 75.31
N LEU A 413 -66.35 -174.92 76.36
CA LEU A 413 -66.43 -173.78 77.30
C LEU A 413 -65.07 -173.45 77.93
N VAL A 414 -64.18 -174.44 78.09
CA VAL A 414 -62.83 -174.24 78.63
C VAL A 414 -61.90 -173.61 77.58
N ALA A 415 -61.98 -174.04 76.32
CA ALA A 415 -61.19 -173.47 75.22
C ALA A 415 -61.66 -172.05 74.87
N PHE A 416 -62.98 -171.80 74.88
CA PHE A 416 -63.53 -170.45 74.75
C PHE A 416 -63.05 -169.53 75.88
N ALA A 417 -63.12 -169.99 77.14
CA ALA A 417 -62.66 -169.20 78.28
C ALA A 417 -61.16 -168.88 78.21
N SER A 418 -60.29 -169.84 77.87
CA SER A 418 -58.85 -169.60 77.75
C SER A 418 -58.50 -168.67 76.57
N ARG A 419 -59.20 -168.78 75.43
CA ARG A 419 -59.05 -167.86 74.30
C ARG A 419 -59.49 -166.44 74.66
N VAL A 420 -60.59 -166.29 75.41
CA VAL A 420 -61.07 -164.99 75.91
C VAL A 420 -60.12 -164.39 76.96
N GLU A 421 -59.55 -165.19 77.87
CA GLU A 421 -58.51 -164.72 78.79
C GLU A 421 -57.25 -164.23 78.06
N TRP A 422 -56.80 -164.95 77.03
CA TRP A 422 -55.65 -164.54 76.21
C TRP A 422 -55.94 -163.22 75.46
N LEU A 423 -57.10 -163.10 74.82
CA LEU A 423 -57.56 -161.86 74.18
C LEU A 423 -57.69 -160.71 75.20
N TYR A 424 -58.12 -160.97 76.44
CA TYR A 424 -58.18 -159.96 77.50
C TYR A 424 -56.78 -159.49 77.92
N ARG A 425 -55.81 -160.41 78.07
CA ARG A 425 -54.42 -160.06 78.38
C ARG A 425 -53.79 -159.24 77.24
N GLN A 426 -53.97 -159.64 75.98
CA GLN A 426 -53.43 -158.93 74.82
C GLN A 426 -54.10 -157.56 74.59
N THR A 427 -55.41 -157.44 74.81
CA THR A 427 -56.09 -156.12 74.78
C THR A 427 -55.66 -155.22 75.94
N SER A 428 -55.26 -155.77 77.09
CA SER A 428 -54.62 -155.00 78.17
C SER A 428 -53.24 -154.47 77.75
N THR A 429 -52.34 -155.32 77.22
CA THR A 429 -51.01 -154.86 76.80
C THR A 429 -51.08 -153.84 75.66
N LEU A 430 -51.99 -154.03 74.69
CA LEU A 430 -52.26 -153.04 73.64
C LEU A 430 -52.84 -151.71 74.18
N LYS A 431 -53.65 -151.76 75.24
CA LYS A 431 -54.18 -150.57 75.92
C LYS A 431 -53.07 -149.78 76.64
N ASP A 432 -52.13 -150.49 77.27
CA ASP A 432 -50.98 -149.88 77.92
C ASP A 432 -49.99 -149.30 76.90
N GLN A 433 -49.67 -150.04 75.83
CA GLN A 433 -48.90 -149.54 74.68
C GLN A 433 -49.55 -148.30 74.05
N LYS A 434 -50.87 -148.29 73.87
CA LYS A 434 -51.64 -147.12 73.40
C LYS A 434 -51.53 -145.92 74.34
N SER A 435 -51.35 -146.14 75.64
CA SER A 435 -51.08 -145.07 76.62
C SER A 435 -49.64 -144.52 76.50
N VAL A 436 -48.67 -145.39 76.27
CA VAL A 436 -47.25 -145.02 76.03
C VAL A 436 -47.12 -144.26 74.71
N LEU A 437 -47.66 -144.78 73.61
CA LEU A 437 -47.65 -144.12 72.30
C LEU A 437 -48.37 -142.76 72.34
N LYS A 438 -49.50 -142.64 73.05
CA LYS A 438 -50.13 -141.32 73.27
C LYS A 438 -49.21 -140.35 74.03
N ARG A 439 -48.44 -140.83 75.01
CA ARG A 439 -47.47 -140.02 75.76
C ARG A 439 -46.28 -139.62 74.89
N GLN A 440 -45.73 -140.55 74.10
CA GLN A 440 -44.66 -140.30 73.12
C GLN A 440 -45.09 -139.31 72.05
N ILE A 441 -46.25 -139.49 71.41
CA ILE A 441 -46.78 -138.55 70.41
C ILE A 441 -47.03 -137.16 71.04
N LYS A 442 -47.48 -137.10 72.30
CA LYS A 442 -47.61 -135.83 73.02
C LYS A 442 -46.24 -135.19 73.28
N GLN A 443 -45.24 -135.96 73.73
CA GLN A 443 -43.87 -135.48 73.93
C GLN A 443 -43.20 -135.04 72.63
N GLN A 444 -43.35 -135.78 71.52
CA GLN A 444 -42.79 -135.39 70.22
C GLN A 444 -43.48 -134.14 69.66
N ARG A 445 -44.81 -133.98 69.84
CA ARG A 445 -45.48 -132.70 69.53
C ARG A 445 -45.00 -131.57 70.43
N GLU A 446 -44.80 -131.81 71.72
CA GLU A 446 -44.23 -130.82 72.64
C GLU A 446 -42.74 -130.53 72.42
N LEU A 447 -41.99 -131.39 71.73
CA LEU A 447 -40.60 -131.16 71.33
C LEU A 447 -40.53 -130.43 70.00
N ASN A 448 -41.29 -130.87 68.99
CA ASN A 448 -41.38 -130.20 67.70
C ASN A 448 -41.96 -128.79 67.86
N ASN A 449 -43.08 -128.61 68.56
CA ASN A 449 -43.65 -127.27 68.81
C ASN A 449 -42.68 -126.35 69.57
N ARG A 450 -41.75 -126.87 70.38
CA ARG A 450 -40.68 -126.07 71.00
C ARG A 450 -39.57 -125.73 70.00
N SER A 451 -39.15 -126.69 69.17
CA SER A 451 -38.11 -126.47 68.15
C SER A 451 -38.58 -125.57 67.01
N ASP A 452 -39.86 -125.65 66.63
CA ASP A 452 -40.45 -124.82 65.59
C ASP A 452 -40.71 -123.41 66.13
N ALA A 453 -41.27 -123.25 67.34
CA ALA A 453 -41.35 -121.93 67.98
C ALA A 453 -39.97 -121.26 68.16
N GLN A 454 -38.90 -122.03 68.41
CA GLN A 454 -37.52 -121.50 68.46
C GLN A 454 -37.00 -121.05 67.08
N LYS A 455 -37.41 -121.71 65.98
CA LYS A 455 -37.09 -121.25 64.62
C LYS A 455 -37.91 -120.03 64.25
N ASP A 456 -39.19 -120.00 64.61
CA ASP A 456 -40.08 -118.86 64.37
C ASP A 456 -39.53 -117.63 65.11
N GLU A 457 -39.11 -117.76 66.37
CA GLU A 457 -38.44 -116.71 67.15
C GLU A 457 -37.07 -116.29 66.56
N GLU A 458 -36.32 -117.21 65.93
CA GLU A 458 -35.07 -116.87 65.22
C GLU A 458 -35.34 -116.19 63.87
N ILE A 459 -36.40 -116.56 63.16
CA ILE A 459 -36.86 -115.91 61.92
C ILE A 459 -37.40 -114.52 62.24
N GLU A 460 -38.14 -114.35 63.33
CA GLU A 460 -38.63 -113.06 63.83
C GLU A 460 -37.45 -112.14 64.16
N ARG A 461 -36.48 -112.58 64.99
CA ARG A 461 -35.26 -111.79 65.28
C ARG A 461 -34.44 -111.45 64.02
N ARG A 462 -34.30 -112.37 63.06
CA ARG A 462 -33.62 -112.07 61.78
C ARG A 462 -34.43 -111.13 60.88
N GLY A 463 -35.76 -111.15 61.00
CA GLY A 463 -36.65 -110.15 60.39
C GLY A 463 -36.42 -108.77 60.99
N GLU A 464 -36.39 -108.67 62.33
CA GLU A 464 -36.06 -107.44 63.04
C GLU A 464 -34.66 -106.90 62.67
N GLU A 465 -33.63 -107.76 62.55
CA GLU A 465 -32.29 -107.39 62.10
C GLU A 465 -32.27 -106.89 60.65
N LEU A 466 -33.03 -107.54 59.75
CA LEU A 466 -33.16 -107.10 58.35
C LEU A 466 -33.92 -105.77 58.23
N ASP A 467 -34.97 -105.56 59.02
CA ASP A 467 -35.73 -104.31 59.00
C ASP A 467 -34.98 -103.16 59.70
N GLN A 468 -34.20 -103.43 60.75
CA GLN A 468 -33.25 -102.47 61.32
C GLN A 468 -32.17 -102.07 60.31
N THR A 469 -31.57 -103.03 59.60
CA THR A 469 -30.54 -102.72 58.59
C THR A 469 -31.12 -102.03 57.35
N ARG A 470 -32.36 -102.33 56.95
CA ARG A 470 -33.12 -101.55 55.96
C ARG A 470 -33.34 -100.11 56.43
N MET A 471 -33.84 -99.88 57.65
CA MET A 471 -34.04 -98.53 58.19
C MET A 471 -32.74 -97.71 58.27
N LEU A 472 -31.60 -98.37 58.51
CA LEU A 472 -30.28 -97.74 58.46
C LEU A 472 -29.82 -97.43 57.03
N LEU A 473 -30.11 -98.29 56.05
CA LEU A 473 -29.85 -98.03 54.63
C LEU A 473 -30.73 -96.89 54.10
N ASP A 474 -32.03 -96.97 54.32
CA ASP A 474 -33.04 -95.94 54.06
C ASP A 474 -32.65 -94.57 54.60
N ARG A 475 -31.93 -94.55 55.74
CA ARG A 475 -31.41 -93.33 56.34
C ARG A 475 -30.13 -92.88 55.65
N ALA A 476 -29.17 -93.78 55.46
CA ALA A 476 -27.92 -93.46 54.78
C ALA A 476 -28.14 -92.99 53.32
N GLU A 477 -29.16 -93.50 52.63
CA GLU A 477 -29.56 -93.05 51.29
C GLU A 477 -30.20 -91.65 51.33
N LYS A 478 -31.01 -91.33 52.35
CA LYS A 478 -31.55 -89.96 52.56
C LYS A 478 -30.44 -88.98 52.91
N ASP A 479 -29.61 -89.32 53.90
CA ASP A 479 -28.43 -88.54 54.31
C ASP A 479 -27.47 -88.31 53.11
N ALA A 480 -27.34 -89.28 52.19
CA ALA A 480 -26.53 -89.18 50.97
C ALA A 480 -27.20 -88.35 49.85
N LEU A 481 -28.52 -88.41 49.70
CA LEU A 481 -29.27 -87.55 48.78
C LEU A 481 -29.24 -86.09 49.24
N GLU A 482 -29.44 -85.85 50.54
CA GLU A 482 -29.30 -84.52 51.16
C GLU A 482 -27.87 -83.98 50.99
N ALA A 483 -26.84 -84.82 51.13
CA ALA A 483 -25.46 -84.44 50.83
C ALA A 483 -25.23 -84.13 49.34
N GLN A 484 -25.91 -84.81 48.41
CA GLN A 484 -25.84 -84.50 46.98
C GLN A 484 -26.56 -83.20 46.63
N THR A 485 -27.73 -82.91 47.22
CA THR A 485 -28.41 -81.62 47.00
C THR A 485 -27.58 -80.48 47.55
N MET A 486 -27.09 -80.57 48.80
CA MET A 486 -26.19 -79.58 49.40
C MET A 486 -24.91 -79.36 48.60
N LEU A 487 -24.32 -80.42 48.02
CA LEU A 487 -23.16 -80.30 47.13
C LEU A 487 -23.51 -79.59 45.81
N SER A 488 -24.68 -79.88 45.23
CA SER A 488 -25.14 -79.23 43.99
C SER A 488 -25.46 -77.74 44.20
N GLU A 489 -26.05 -77.39 45.34
CA GLU A 489 -26.30 -76.01 45.78
C GLU A 489 -24.98 -75.29 46.02
N ALA A 490 -24.05 -75.87 46.78
CA ALA A 490 -22.73 -75.29 47.03
C ALA A 490 -21.88 -75.12 45.74
N LEU A 491 -22.08 -75.97 44.73
CA LEU A 491 -21.46 -75.79 43.41
C LEU A 491 -22.11 -74.66 42.61
N GLN A 492 -23.45 -74.54 42.64
CA GLN A 492 -24.17 -73.42 42.01
C GLN A 492 -23.81 -72.08 42.66
N ASP A 493 -23.75 -72.02 44.00
CA ASP A 493 -23.29 -70.84 44.75
C ASP A 493 -21.84 -70.48 44.41
N LEU A 494 -20.97 -71.47 44.23
CA LEU A 494 -19.57 -71.28 43.86
C LEU A 494 -19.41 -70.82 42.39
N GLU A 495 -20.27 -71.26 41.48
CA GLU A 495 -20.34 -70.75 40.11
C GLU A 495 -20.94 -69.34 40.04
N ALA A 496 -21.99 -69.06 40.81
CA ALA A 496 -22.56 -67.73 40.97
C ALA A 496 -21.55 -66.74 41.59
N ALA A 497 -20.79 -67.16 42.60
CA ALA A 497 -19.72 -66.37 43.20
C ALA A 497 -18.56 -66.12 42.22
N LYS A 498 -18.20 -67.10 41.38
CA LYS A 498 -17.23 -66.90 40.28
C LYS A 498 -17.76 -65.93 39.22
N ALA A 499 -19.03 -66.03 38.84
CA ALA A 499 -19.66 -65.11 37.89
C ALA A 499 -19.71 -63.68 38.45
N ALA A 500 -20.07 -63.52 39.73
CA ALA A 500 -20.05 -62.25 40.44
C ALA A 500 -18.63 -61.67 40.56
N ALA A 501 -17.62 -62.49 40.85
CA ALA A 501 -16.21 -62.07 40.87
C ALA A 501 -15.71 -61.67 39.47
N GLY A 502 -16.13 -62.37 38.41
CA GLY A 502 -15.84 -61.98 37.02
C GLY A 502 -16.49 -60.66 36.64
N ALA A 503 -17.75 -60.45 37.04
CA ALA A 503 -18.45 -59.18 36.85
C ALA A 503 -17.83 -58.03 37.66
N ALA A 504 -17.35 -58.29 38.87
CA ALA A 504 -16.61 -57.33 39.69
C ALA A 504 -15.28 -56.94 39.01
N GLY A 505 -14.48 -57.90 38.54
CA GLY A 505 -13.25 -57.62 37.80
C GLY A 505 -13.47 -56.87 36.48
N ALA A 506 -14.61 -57.11 35.80
CA ALA A 506 -15.00 -56.32 34.63
C ALA A 506 -15.38 -54.87 35.02
N ALA A 507 -16.10 -54.68 36.12
CA ALA A 507 -16.43 -53.35 36.65
C ALA A 507 -15.20 -52.59 37.15
N GLU A 508 -14.23 -53.27 37.79
CA GLU A 508 -12.93 -52.69 38.14
C GLU A 508 -12.15 -52.25 36.88
N GLY A 509 -12.15 -53.07 35.83
CA GLY A 509 -11.57 -52.70 34.53
C GLY A 509 -12.23 -51.47 33.90
N GLU A 510 -13.56 -51.37 33.93
CA GLU A 510 -14.29 -50.17 33.49
C GLU A 510 -13.97 -48.95 34.36
N LEU A 511 -13.87 -49.10 35.68
CA LEU A 511 -13.53 -48.01 36.60
C LEU A 511 -12.10 -47.51 36.35
N HIS A 512 -11.14 -48.40 36.08
CA HIS A 512 -9.79 -48.03 35.68
C HIS A 512 -9.77 -47.27 34.34
N ALA A 513 -10.46 -47.77 33.31
CA ALA A 513 -10.54 -47.08 32.01
C ALA A 513 -11.23 -45.70 32.11
N ARG A 514 -12.26 -45.57 32.96
CA ARG A 514 -12.89 -44.28 33.29
C ARG A 514 -11.93 -43.37 34.05
N GLY A 515 -11.11 -43.90 34.97
CA GLY A 515 -10.08 -43.17 35.69
C GLY A 515 -9.01 -42.59 34.76
N GLU A 516 -8.43 -43.41 33.86
CA GLU A 516 -7.49 -42.95 32.84
C GLU A 516 -8.09 -41.86 31.93
N ARG A 517 -9.38 -41.99 31.54
CA ARG A 517 -10.05 -40.95 30.76
C ARG A 517 -10.26 -39.67 31.58
N ILE A 518 -10.63 -39.76 32.85
CA ILE A 518 -10.76 -38.60 33.76
C ILE A 518 -9.41 -37.87 33.88
N GLU A 519 -8.30 -38.58 34.08
CA GLU A 519 -6.98 -37.94 34.11
C GLU A 519 -6.62 -37.27 32.78
N SER A 520 -6.95 -37.89 31.64
CA SER A 520 -6.69 -37.27 30.33
C SER A 520 -7.48 -35.98 30.15
N LEU A 521 -8.76 -35.96 30.53
CA LEU A 521 -9.60 -34.77 30.53
C LEU A 521 -9.10 -33.70 31.52
N GLN A 522 -8.61 -34.09 32.70
CA GLN A 522 -8.00 -33.15 33.65
C GLN A 522 -6.74 -32.49 33.07
N ARG A 523 -5.90 -33.25 32.35
CA ARG A 523 -4.71 -32.73 31.65
C ARG A 523 -5.09 -31.82 30.48
N GLU A 524 -6.10 -32.17 29.70
CA GLU A 524 -6.69 -31.33 28.63
C GLU A 524 -7.22 -30.00 29.22
N VAL A 525 -8.01 -30.05 30.30
CA VAL A 525 -8.54 -28.86 31.00
C VAL A 525 -7.42 -27.99 31.55
N GLN A 526 -6.37 -28.55 32.18
CA GLN A 526 -5.23 -27.76 32.67
C GLN A 526 -4.47 -27.05 31.52
N ALA A 527 -4.31 -27.71 30.37
CA ALA A 527 -3.72 -27.11 29.18
C ALA A 527 -4.59 -25.97 28.61
N HIS A 528 -5.92 -26.11 28.65
CA HIS A 528 -6.84 -25.04 28.27
C HIS A 528 -6.83 -23.87 29.26
N THR A 529 -6.85 -24.11 30.58
CA THR A 529 -6.76 -23.05 31.61
C THR A 529 -5.48 -22.23 31.48
N THR A 530 -4.34 -22.89 31.29
CA THR A 530 -3.05 -22.18 31.05
C THR A 530 -3.03 -21.42 29.72
N ARG A 531 -3.67 -21.95 28.66
CA ARG A 531 -3.81 -21.20 27.40
C ARG A 531 -4.73 -19.99 27.54
N ILE A 532 -5.83 -20.10 28.30
CA ILE A 532 -6.75 -18.97 28.59
C ILE A 532 -5.97 -17.85 29.30
N GLY A 533 -5.24 -18.14 30.38
CA GLY A 533 -4.44 -17.13 31.08
C GLY A 533 -3.45 -16.41 30.16
N SER A 534 -2.74 -17.15 29.28
CA SER A 534 -1.85 -16.53 28.28
C SER A 534 -2.56 -15.67 27.23
N LEU A 535 -3.84 -15.94 26.94
CA LEU A 535 -4.67 -15.13 26.04
C LEU A 535 -5.23 -13.90 26.76
N GLU A 536 -5.54 -13.99 28.05
CA GLU A 536 -5.92 -12.86 28.89
C GLU A 536 -4.74 -11.87 29.05
N GLU A 537 -3.52 -12.37 29.19
CA GLU A 537 -2.28 -11.58 29.14
C GLU A 537 -2.06 -10.93 27.75
N ASP A 538 -2.14 -11.69 26.66
CA ASP A 538 -2.07 -11.17 25.27
C ASP A 538 -3.12 -10.06 25.03
N VAL A 539 -4.33 -10.20 25.57
CA VAL A 539 -5.43 -9.22 25.46
C VAL A 539 -5.16 -7.98 26.30
N HIS A 540 -4.61 -8.13 27.52
CA HIS A 540 -4.27 -7.00 28.37
C HIS A 540 -3.12 -6.15 27.80
N GLU A 541 -2.07 -6.77 27.25
CA GLU A 541 -0.98 -6.05 26.55
C GLU A 541 -1.53 -5.27 25.34
N ARG A 542 -2.41 -5.89 24.55
CA ARG A 542 -3.09 -5.21 23.43
C ARG A 542 -3.97 -4.05 23.89
N GLY A 543 -4.68 -4.19 25.01
CA GLY A 543 -5.49 -3.12 25.60
C GLY A 543 -4.67 -1.89 25.95
N ALA A 544 -3.57 -2.08 26.71
CA ALA A 544 -2.66 -0.99 27.07
C ALA A 544 -2.00 -0.33 25.84
N ARG A 545 -1.71 -1.12 24.80
CA ARG A 545 -1.20 -0.60 23.52
C ARG A 545 -2.24 0.20 22.73
N ILE A 546 -3.52 -0.19 22.76
CA ILE A 546 -4.61 0.58 22.16
C ILE A 546 -4.77 1.92 22.88
N GLU A 547 -4.84 1.92 24.22
CA GLU A 547 -4.92 3.15 25.01
C GLU A 547 -3.75 4.11 24.72
N SER A 548 -2.52 3.57 24.62
CA SER A 548 -1.35 4.36 24.24
C SER A 548 -1.47 4.97 22.83
N LEU A 549 -1.98 4.21 21.85
CA LEU A 549 -2.17 4.71 20.49
C LEU A 549 -3.32 5.73 20.39
N GLU A 550 -4.35 5.61 21.23
CA GLU A 550 -5.44 6.59 21.32
C GLU A 550 -4.96 7.92 21.91
N GLN A 551 -4.14 7.90 22.96
CA GLN A 551 -3.49 9.10 23.50
C GLN A 551 -2.57 9.76 22.46
N ASP A 552 -1.79 8.95 21.73
CA ASP A 552 -0.89 9.45 20.67
C ASP A 552 -1.67 10.02 19.47
N ALA A 553 -2.84 9.47 19.15
CA ALA A 553 -3.75 10.00 18.14
C ALA A 553 -4.40 11.34 18.58
N GLN A 554 -4.84 11.45 19.85
CA GLN A 554 -5.36 12.70 20.41
C GLN A 554 -4.30 13.81 20.41
N ALA A 555 -3.06 13.50 20.81
CA ALA A 555 -1.95 14.46 20.78
C ALA A 555 -1.61 14.93 19.35
N ARG A 556 -1.71 14.04 18.35
CA ARG A 556 -1.56 14.40 16.93
C ARG A 556 -2.74 15.24 16.44
N GLY A 557 -3.96 14.97 16.88
CA GLY A 557 -5.16 15.77 16.57
C GLY A 557 -5.03 17.22 17.04
N ALA A 558 -4.70 17.43 18.31
CA ALA A 558 -4.46 18.78 18.87
C ALA A 558 -3.31 19.52 18.16
N ARG A 559 -2.29 18.80 17.68
CA ARG A 559 -1.21 19.37 16.87
C ARG A 559 -1.66 19.77 15.46
N ILE A 560 -2.59 19.03 14.85
CA ILE A 560 -3.18 19.39 13.55
C ILE A 560 -4.02 20.67 13.70
N GLU A 561 -4.92 20.72 14.69
CA GLU A 561 -5.74 21.90 14.98
C GLU A 561 -4.87 23.15 15.22
N SER A 562 -3.79 23.03 16.00
CA SER A 562 -2.82 24.11 16.20
C SER A 562 -2.09 24.52 14.92
N LEU A 563 -1.86 23.63 13.96
CA LEU A 563 -1.22 23.95 12.68
C LEU A 563 -2.21 24.57 11.67
N GLU A 564 -3.49 24.20 11.74
CA GLU A 564 -4.56 24.81 10.95
C GLU A 564 -4.76 26.27 11.36
N GLN A 565 -4.84 26.56 12.66
CA GLN A 565 -4.85 27.93 13.20
C GLN A 565 -3.61 28.74 12.77
N ASP A 566 -2.43 28.11 12.74
CA ASP A 566 -1.18 28.75 12.32
C ASP A 566 -1.12 29.00 10.79
N VAL A 567 -1.84 28.21 9.99
CA VAL A 567 -2.04 28.43 8.55
C VAL A 567 -3.04 29.57 8.30
N ASP A 568 -4.18 29.59 8.99
CA ASP A 568 -5.18 30.65 8.87
C ASP A 568 -4.61 32.03 9.25
N ALA A 569 -3.84 32.09 10.35
CA ALA A 569 -3.13 33.30 10.77
C ALA A 569 -2.10 33.79 9.74
N ARG A 570 -1.46 32.87 9.01
CA ARG A 570 -0.56 33.21 7.88
C ARG A 570 -1.34 33.64 6.64
N GLY A 571 -2.50 33.05 6.36
CA GLY A 571 -3.41 33.46 5.29
C GLY A 571 -3.85 34.92 5.46
N ALA A 572 -4.42 35.27 6.61
CA ALA A 572 -4.80 36.64 6.94
C ALA A 572 -3.60 37.62 6.91
N ARG A 573 -2.38 37.14 7.20
CA ARG A 573 -1.17 37.96 7.07
C ARG A 573 -0.73 38.16 5.61
N ILE A 574 -0.96 37.19 4.73
CA ILE A 574 -0.72 37.32 3.29
C ILE A 574 -1.70 38.34 2.70
N GLU A 575 -3.01 38.20 2.95
CA GLU A 575 -4.04 39.17 2.51
C GLU A 575 -3.71 40.60 2.96
N SER A 576 -3.27 40.76 4.21
CA SER A 576 -2.82 42.05 4.76
C SER A 576 -1.58 42.63 4.04
N LEU A 577 -0.69 41.80 3.51
CA LEU A 577 0.50 42.22 2.78
C LEU A 577 0.20 42.51 1.32
N GLU A 578 -0.69 41.74 0.69
CA GLU A 578 -1.19 41.98 -0.67
C GLU A 578 -1.93 43.32 -0.76
N ALA A 579 -2.78 43.64 0.23
CA ALA A 579 -3.42 44.96 0.34
C ALA A 579 -2.41 46.11 0.53
N GLU A 580 -1.30 45.88 1.24
CA GLU A 580 -0.23 46.87 1.38
C GLU A 580 0.56 47.05 0.08
N ILE A 581 0.82 45.96 -0.66
CA ILE A 581 1.49 45.97 -1.96
C ILE A 581 0.64 46.71 -3.01
N GLU A 582 -0.67 46.47 -3.05
CA GLU A 582 -1.58 47.19 -3.95
C GLU A 582 -1.61 48.70 -3.65
N SER A 583 -1.75 49.07 -2.37
CA SER A 583 -1.70 50.48 -1.92
C SER A 583 -0.37 51.17 -2.27
N ARG A 584 0.76 50.46 -2.09
CA ARG A 584 2.09 50.93 -2.50
C ARG A 584 2.21 51.06 -4.04
N SER A 585 1.61 50.15 -4.80
CA SER A 585 1.66 50.14 -6.26
C SER A 585 0.85 51.29 -6.87
N ALA A 586 -0.37 51.54 -6.37
CA ALA A 586 -1.16 52.72 -6.71
C ALA A 586 -0.43 54.03 -6.38
N ARG A 587 0.29 54.08 -5.25
CA ARG A 587 1.14 55.23 -4.89
C ARG A 587 2.33 55.40 -5.85
N VAL A 588 2.96 54.34 -6.33
CA VAL A 588 4.04 54.41 -7.32
C VAL A 588 3.50 54.99 -8.64
N GLN A 589 2.38 54.47 -9.15
CA GLN A 589 1.75 55.00 -10.37
C GLN A 589 1.40 56.49 -10.26
N SER A 590 0.90 56.94 -9.10
CA SER A 590 0.64 58.36 -8.84
C SER A 590 1.92 59.22 -8.87
N LEU A 591 3.03 58.72 -8.33
CA LEU A 591 4.32 59.41 -8.34
C LEU A 591 4.97 59.41 -9.73
N GLU A 592 4.82 58.34 -10.50
CA GLU A 592 5.24 58.28 -11.91
C GLU A 592 4.48 59.31 -12.76
N GLY A 593 3.17 59.45 -12.55
CA GLY A 593 2.36 60.51 -13.17
C GLY A 593 2.80 61.92 -12.79
N GLU A 594 3.13 62.17 -11.52
CA GLU A 594 3.72 63.45 -11.08
C GLU A 594 5.10 63.71 -11.72
N ILE A 595 5.94 62.68 -11.86
CA ILE A 595 7.28 62.80 -12.46
C ILE A 595 7.18 63.09 -13.96
N GLN A 596 6.25 62.45 -14.68
CA GLN A 596 6.02 62.75 -16.09
C GLN A 596 5.53 64.19 -16.26
N ALA A 597 4.51 64.62 -15.52
CA ALA A 597 3.98 65.98 -15.60
C ALA A 597 5.02 67.06 -15.24
N ARG A 598 5.98 66.74 -14.36
CA ARG A 598 7.15 67.62 -14.08
C ARG A 598 8.17 67.61 -15.22
N SER A 599 8.41 66.47 -15.86
CA SER A 599 9.30 66.34 -17.02
C SER A 599 8.77 67.14 -18.22
N ASP A 600 7.49 66.96 -18.56
CA ASP A 600 6.80 67.73 -19.62
C ASP A 600 6.87 69.24 -19.34
N ARG A 601 6.78 69.64 -18.07
CA ARG A 601 6.89 71.05 -17.65
C ARG A 601 8.31 71.58 -17.73
N ILE A 602 9.33 70.75 -17.53
CA ILE A 602 10.74 71.12 -17.72
C ILE A 602 11.02 71.33 -19.21
N GLU A 603 10.66 70.39 -20.08
CA GLU A 603 10.84 70.51 -21.54
C GLU A 603 10.17 71.78 -22.09
N PHE A 604 8.94 72.08 -21.64
CA PHE A 604 8.26 73.33 -21.98
C PHE A 604 9.04 74.59 -21.53
N LEU A 605 9.59 74.58 -20.31
CA LEU A 605 10.37 75.71 -19.77
C LEU A 605 11.73 75.86 -20.47
N GLU A 606 12.36 74.77 -20.86
CA GLU A 606 13.58 74.76 -21.68
C GLU A 606 13.32 75.37 -23.06
N GLY A 607 12.19 75.06 -23.70
CA GLY A 607 11.74 75.72 -24.93
C GLY A 607 11.44 77.22 -24.76
N GLU A 608 10.86 77.64 -23.63
CA GLU A 608 10.75 79.06 -23.29
C GLU A 608 12.13 79.72 -23.09
N ILE A 609 13.10 79.02 -22.52
CA ILE A 609 14.46 79.54 -22.32
C ILE A 609 15.23 79.64 -23.65
N GLU A 610 15.15 78.66 -24.54
CA GLU A 610 15.83 78.70 -25.85
C GLU A 610 15.25 79.84 -26.72
N THR A 611 13.92 79.99 -26.77
CA THR A 611 13.28 81.09 -27.51
C THR A 611 13.59 82.48 -26.92
N ARG A 612 13.63 82.62 -25.59
CA ARG A 612 14.09 83.85 -24.92
C ARG A 612 15.56 84.13 -25.20
N SER A 613 16.42 83.10 -25.21
CA SER A 613 17.86 83.23 -25.48
C SER A 613 18.14 83.67 -26.92
N ALA A 614 17.45 83.07 -27.90
CA ALA A 614 17.48 83.52 -29.29
C ALA A 614 16.99 84.96 -29.43
N LYS A 615 15.98 85.38 -28.65
CA LYS A 615 15.51 86.77 -28.65
C LYS A 615 16.52 87.74 -28.00
N ILE A 616 17.25 87.31 -26.96
CA ILE A 616 18.35 88.08 -26.36
C ILE A 616 19.48 88.28 -27.39
N GLN A 617 19.94 87.23 -28.06
CA GLN A 617 20.94 87.33 -29.13
C GLN A 617 20.48 88.26 -30.28
N SER A 618 19.19 88.21 -30.65
CA SER A 618 18.58 89.14 -31.61
C SER A 618 18.56 90.60 -31.12
N LEU A 619 18.54 90.86 -29.82
CA LEU A 619 18.62 92.21 -29.26
C LEU A 619 20.08 92.66 -29.10
N GLU A 620 20.99 91.78 -28.68
CA GLU A 620 22.43 92.05 -28.56
C GLU A 620 23.04 92.42 -29.92
N THR A 621 22.69 91.70 -30.98
CA THR A 621 23.10 92.03 -32.35
C THR A 621 22.51 93.36 -32.84
N GLN A 622 21.29 93.71 -32.45
CA GLN A 622 20.68 95.02 -32.71
C GLN A 622 21.39 96.14 -31.92
N PHE A 623 21.72 95.92 -30.65
CA PHE A 623 22.48 96.88 -29.84
C PHE A 623 23.90 97.07 -30.36
N ALA A 624 24.58 96.01 -30.81
CA ALA A 624 25.90 96.10 -31.44
C ALA A 624 25.84 96.93 -32.73
N ALA A 625 24.85 96.68 -33.61
CA ALA A 625 24.66 97.47 -34.82
C ALA A 625 24.35 98.95 -34.52
N LEU A 626 23.51 99.23 -33.52
CA LEU A 626 23.22 100.60 -33.07
C LEU A 626 24.44 101.28 -32.42
N ALA A 627 25.31 100.52 -31.73
CA ALA A 627 26.57 101.03 -31.21
C ALA A 627 27.52 101.41 -32.35
N SER A 628 27.75 100.52 -33.32
CA SER A 628 28.57 100.85 -34.51
C SER A 628 27.99 102.01 -35.33
N GLN A 629 26.66 102.13 -35.43
CA GLN A 629 26.01 103.29 -36.06
C GLN A 629 26.24 104.58 -35.26
N ARG A 630 26.18 104.51 -33.92
CA ARG A 630 26.48 105.65 -33.03
C ARG A 630 27.94 106.07 -33.15
N ASP A 631 28.87 105.11 -33.18
CA ASP A 631 30.30 105.40 -33.29
C ASP A 631 30.65 106.00 -34.65
N GLY A 632 30.08 105.48 -35.74
CA GLY A 632 30.18 106.08 -37.07
C GLY A 632 29.56 107.48 -37.14
N SER A 633 28.43 107.72 -36.46
CA SER A 633 27.83 109.05 -36.31
C SER A 633 28.71 109.99 -35.47
N GLY A 634 29.42 109.46 -34.46
CA GLY A 634 30.41 110.18 -33.68
C GLY A 634 31.60 110.61 -34.53
N GLN A 635 32.18 109.70 -35.31
CA GLN A 635 33.24 110.00 -36.27
C GLN A 635 32.80 111.05 -37.30
N GLN A 636 31.56 110.98 -37.81
CA GLN A 636 31.00 112.01 -38.68
C GLN A 636 30.86 113.37 -37.98
N LEU A 637 30.47 113.41 -36.70
CA LEU A 637 30.39 114.64 -35.91
C LEU A 637 31.79 115.21 -35.60
N ASP A 638 32.78 114.37 -35.32
CA ASP A 638 34.17 114.79 -35.14
C ASP A 638 34.80 115.31 -36.44
N GLU A 639 34.50 114.71 -37.59
CA GLU A 639 34.95 115.20 -38.89
C GLU A 639 34.23 116.49 -39.31
N LEU A 640 32.93 116.61 -39.06
CA LEU A 640 32.22 117.89 -39.21
C LEU A 640 32.80 118.95 -38.25
N GLY A 641 33.19 118.55 -37.03
CA GLY A 641 33.84 119.42 -36.06
C GLY A 641 35.28 119.82 -36.45
N SER A 642 36.03 118.98 -37.14
CA SER A 642 37.36 119.32 -37.67
C SER A 642 37.26 120.23 -38.89
N ARG A 643 36.37 119.92 -39.85
CA ARG A 643 36.02 120.77 -40.99
C ARG A 643 35.51 122.15 -40.55
N LEU A 644 34.69 122.22 -39.49
CA LEU A 644 34.23 123.50 -38.92
C LEU A 644 35.39 124.31 -38.32
N LYS A 645 36.34 123.67 -37.62
CA LYS A 645 37.55 124.33 -37.09
C LYS A 645 38.49 124.78 -38.21
N GLU A 646 38.54 124.09 -39.33
CA GLU A 646 39.31 124.48 -40.51
C GLU A 646 38.67 125.67 -41.21
N ALA A 647 37.38 125.59 -41.55
CA ALA A 647 36.61 126.69 -42.11
C ALA A 647 36.61 127.95 -41.22
N ALA A 648 36.64 127.79 -39.89
CA ALA A 648 36.83 128.90 -38.95
C ALA A 648 38.21 129.57 -39.12
N ARG A 649 39.30 128.79 -39.21
CA ARG A 649 40.65 129.34 -39.47
C ARG A 649 40.76 129.99 -40.85
N ASP A 650 40.12 129.44 -41.87
CA ASP A 650 40.11 130.03 -43.21
C ASP A 650 39.32 131.34 -43.25
N ARG A 651 38.20 131.41 -42.52
CA ARG A 651 37.49 132.66 -42.26
C ARG A 651 38.37 133.66 -41.51
N ASP A 652 39.08 133.24 -40.46
CA ASP A 652 39.96 134.12 -39.69
C ASP A 652 41.11 134.68 -40.55
N ARG A 653 41.75 133.85 -41.38
CA ARG A 653 42.73 134.26 -42.40
C ARG A 653 42.15 135.21 -43.45
N ALA A 654 40.90 134.97 -43.86
CA ALA A 654 40.17 135.84 -44.79
C ALA A 654 39.84 137.19 -44.15
N GLU A 655 39.49 137.22 -42.85
CA GLU A 655 39.32 138.46 -42.09
C GLU A 655 40.65 139.21 -41.90
N GLU A 656 41.76 138.52 -41.61
CA GLU A 656 43.09 139.14 -41.49
C GLU A 656 43.56 139.75 -42.82
N SER A 657 43.42 139.03 -43.94
CA SER A 657 43.77 139.54 -45.27
C SER A 657 42.80 140.63 -45.77
N ALA A 658 41.51 140.57 -45.41
CA ALA A 658 40.60 141.68 -45.64
C ALA A 658 40.99 142.94 -44.85
N ARG A 659 41.46 142.79 -43.60
CA ARG A 659 41.95 143.91 -42.78
C ARG A 659 43.25 144.51 -43.32
N SER A 660 44.20 143.69 -43.80
CA SER A 660 45.44 144.22 -44.41
C SER A 660 45.16 144.95 -45.72
N LEU A 661 44.27 144.41 -46.58
CA LEU A 661 43.80 145.09 -47.79
C LEU A 661 43.04 146.39 -47.47
N GLN A 662 42.24 146.42 -46.40
CA GLN A 662 41.60 147.66 -45.92
C GLN A 662 42.65 148.70 -45.48
N GLN A 663 43.67 148.30 -44.73
CA GLN A 663 44.75 149.19 -44.31
C GLN A 663 45.56 149.72 -45.50
N GLU A 664 45.83 148.89 -46.51
CA GLU A 664 46.47 149.30 -47.77
C GLU A 664 45.60 150.28 -48.55
N ILE A 665 44.28 150.06 -48.63
CA ILE A 665 43.33 150.99 -49.23
C ILE A 665 43.28 152.33 -48.48
N GLU A 666 43.32 152.34 -47.15
CA GLU A 666 43.39 153.57 -46.37
C GLU A 666 44.72 154.31 -46.57
N TYR A 667 45.85 153.59 -46.61
CA TYR A 667 47.16 154.18 -46.92
C TYR A 667 47.19 154.80 -48.32
N ASN A 668 46.77 154.06 -49.35
CA ASN A 668 46.70 154.56 -50.73
C ASN A 668 45.74 155.75 -50.85
N ARG A 669 44.64 155.77 -50.09
CA ARG A 669 43.70 156.91 -50.03
C ARG A 669 44.27 158.12 -49.27
N ALA A 670 45.20 157.91 -48.35
CA ALA A 670 45.94 158.99 -47.68
C ALA A 670 47.03 159.59 -48.59
N ASP A 671 47.78 158.75 -49.31
CA ASP A 671 48.78 159.21 -50.29
C ASP A 671 48.11 159.96 -51.47
N MET A 672 47.01 159.43 -52.02
CA MET A 672 46.20 160.15 -53.01
C MET A 672 45.79 161.55 -52.52
N LYS A 673 45.29 161.69 -51.28
CA LYS A 673 44.96 163.01 -50.70
C LYS A 673 46.19 163.92 -50.53
N ALA A 674 47.36 163.35 -50.26
CA ALA A 674 48.60 164.12 -50.22
C ALA A 674 49.00 164.61 -51.62
N LYS A 675 48.83 163.78 -52.65
CA LYS A 675 49.04 164.14 -54.06
C LYS A 675 48.03 165.15 -54.57
N ASP A 676 46.75 165.01 -54.24
CA ASP A 676 45.71 166.01 -54.54
C ASP A 676 46.07 167.37 -53.94
N LYS A 677 46.63 167.39 -52.72
CA LYS A 677 47.08 168.61 -52.05
C LYS A 677 48.36 169.20 -52.68
N GLU A 678 49.32 168.36 -53.08
CA GLU A 678 50.52 168.78 -53.82
C GLU A 678 50.16 169.37 -55.19
N LEU A 679 49.17 168.78 -55.88
CA LEU A 679 48.60 169.31 -57.12
C LEU A 679 47.91 170.66 -56.89
N ALA A 680 47.04 170.79 -55.89
CA ALA A 680 46.39 172.07 -55.56
C ALA A 680 47.39 173.17 -55.17
N GLN A 681 48.52 172.82 -54.53
CA GLN A 681 49.62 173.77 -54.30
C GLN A 681 50.29 174.19 -55.62
N ARG A 682 50.55 173.26 -56.54
CA ARG A 682 51.09 173.55 -57.87
C ARG A 682 50.14 174.37 -58.75
N GLU A 683 48.84 174.16 -58.64
CA GLU A 683 47.83 174.97 -59.31
C GLU A 683 47.85 176.41 -58.77
N SER A 684 47.96 176.61 -57.45
CA SER A 684 48.11 177.96 -56.87
C SER A 684 49.46 178.62 -57.21
N GLU A 685 50.56 177.87 -57.27
CA GLU A 685 51.86 178.35 -57.79
C GLU A 685 51.72 178.80 -59.26
N MET A 686 50.99 178.04 -60.09
CA MET A 686 50.72 178.40 -61.48
C MET A 686 49.78 179.61 -61.61
N GLU A 687 48.79 179.79 -60.73
CA GLU A 687 47.94 180.99 -60.69
C GLU A 687 48.75 182.24 -60.32
N GLN A 688 49.67 182.14 -59.35
CA GLN A 688 50.57 183.24 -58.97
C GLN A 688 51.55 183.59 -60.11
N LEU A 689 52.10 182.60 -60.80
CA LEU A 689 52.91 182.80 -62.01
C LEU A 689 52.09 183.45 -63.14
N ASN A 690 50.84 183.03 -63.35
CA ASN A 690 49.96 183.68 -64.33
C ASN A 690 49.62 185.13 -63.95
N MET A 691 49.46 185.44 -62.66
CA MET A 691 49.21 186.81 -62.18
C MET A 691 50.42 187.72 -62.43
N THR A 692 51.62 187.29 -62.03
CA THR A 692 52.86 188.05 -62.27
C THR A 692 53.19 188.20 -63.76
N ILE A 693 52.85 187.21 -64.59
CA ILE A 693 52.90 187.34 -66.06
C ILE A 693 51.92 188.41 -66.57
N ALA A 694 50.74 188.57 -65.96
CA ALA A 694 49.80 189.63 -66.31
C ALA A 694 50.31 191.03 -65.91
N GLU A 695 50.88 191.16 -64.70
CA GLU A 695 51.49 192.40 -64.19
C GLU A 695 52.63 192.87 -65.11
N LEU A 696 53.64 192.02 -65.35
CA LEU A 696 54.76 192.30 -66.27
C LEU A 696 54.27 192.67 -67.68
N LYS A 697 53.19 192.04 -68.16
CA LYS A 697 52.58 192.34 -69.45
C LYS A 697 51.91 193.72 -69.50
N THR A 698 51.37 194.21 -68.38
CA THR A 698 50.85 195.59 -68.27
C THR A 698 51.97 196.63 -68.19
N GLU A 699 53.03 196.39 -67.42
CA GLU A 699 54.20 197.27 -67.34
C GLU A 699 54.86 197.46 -68.72
N VAL A 700 55.06 196.37 -69.46
CA VAL A 700 55.60 196.38 -70.84
C VAL A 700 54.73 197.18 -71.81
N THR A 701 53.41 197.30 -71.59
CA THR A 701 52.55 198.15 -72.43
C THR A 701 52.59 199.63 -72.07
N ILE A 702 52.81 199.98 -70.79
CA ILE A 702 52.91 201.39 -70.35
C ILE A 702 54.26 201.98 -70.79
N ALA A 703 55.37 201.28 -70.53
CA ALA A 703 56.72 201.70 -70.93
C ALA A 703 56.88 201.88 -72.45
N ARG A 704 55.99 201.27 -73.26
CA ARG A 704 55.97 201.37 -74.72
C ARG A 704 55.20 202.57 -75.27
N ALA A 705 54.38 203.23 -74.44
CA ALA A 705 53.61 204.42 -74.85
C ALA A 705 54.36 205.74 -74.56
N GLU A 706 55.22 205.78 -73.54
CA GLU A 706 55.92 207.00 -73.13
C GLU A 706 57.16 207.31 -73.98
N LEU A 707 57.73 206.31 -74.67
CA LEU A 707 59.03 206.43 -75.35
C LEU A 707 58.97 207.07 -76.76
N ASP A 708 57.86 206.98 -77.48
CA ASP A 708 57.73 207.46 -78.87
C ASP A 708 57.56 208.99 -79.01
N GLY A 709 57.51 209.72 -77.89
CA GLY A 709 57.19 211.16 -77.86
C GLY A 709 58.35 212.13 -78.08
N ALA A 710 59.62 211.71 -77.98
CA ALA A 710 60.76 212.63 -77.95
C ALA A 710 62.02 212.11 -78.67
N TYR A 711 62.42 212.82 -79.74
CA TYR A 711 63.70 212.76 -80.46
C TYR A 711 64.10 211.46 -81.22
N GLY A 712 64.24 211.58 -82.55
CA GLY A 712 65.63 211.61 -83.06
C GLY A 712 66.17 210.56 -84.06
N SER A 713 65.41 210.15 -85.09
CA SER A 713 65.93 209.72 -86.41
C SER A 713 67.35 209.08 -86.55
N ARG A 714 67.38 207.73 -86.61
CA ARG A 714 67.93 206.97 -87.76
C ARG A 714 69.44 207.09 -88.11
N ALA A 715 70.32 206.64 -87.22
CA ALA A 715 71.65 206.08 -87.56
C ALA A 715 71.96 204.89 -86.64
N GLU A 716 72.88 203.98 -87.04
CA GLU A 716 73.27 202.74 -86.33
C GLU A 716 72.09 201.77 -86.04
N ARG A 717 71.90 200.62 -86.68
CA ARG A 717 72.68 199.80 -87.62
C ARG A 717 73.99 199.18 -87.09
N ALA A 718 73.82 197.95 -86.60
CA ALA A 718 74.60 196.74 -86.87
C ALA A 718 75.99 196.57 -86.22
N ALA A 719 76.02 195.72 -85.19
CA ALA A 719 77.19 194.95 -84.80
C ALA A 719 76.81 193.55 -84.26
N ASP A 720 77.67 192.58 -84.57
CA ASP A 720 78.05 191.38 -83.82
C ASP A 720 77.14 190.14 -83.63
N VAL A 721 77.49 189.11 -84.41
CA VAL A 721 77.25 187.67 -84.21
C VAL A 721 78.59 187.02 -83.81
N ALA A 722 78.70 186.33 -82.65
CA ALA A 722 79.88 185.49 -82.35
C ALA A 722 79.73 184.39 -81.25
N ALA A 723 79.86 183.13 -81.68
CA ALA A 723 80.56 181.96 -81.08
C ALA A 723 80.55 181.60 -79.55
N LEU A 724 80.27 180.32 -79.25
CA LEU A 724 81.25 179.36 -78.64
C LEU A 724 80.83 177.86 -78.80
N LYS A 725 81.47 176.90 -78.10
CA LYS A 725 81.76 175.52 -78.62
C LYS A 725 81.74 174.32 -77.62
N ASN A 726 81.51 173.12 -78.21
CA ASN A 726 82.11 171.79 -77.95
C ASN A 726 81.63 170.77 -76.86
N ASP A 727 81.43 169.53 -77.35
CA ASP A 727 81.88 168.19 -76.84
C ASP A 727 81.14 167.28 -75.83
N ALA A 728 81.38 165.97 -76.06
CA ALA A 728 81.51 164.83 -75.12
C ALA A 728 80.39 163.77 -74.91
N GLU A 729 79.10 164.03 -75.13
CA GLU A 729 78.06 163.09 -74.65
C GLU A 729 77.60 162.01 -75.66
N VAL A 730 77.50 162.34 -76.94
CA VAL A 730 76.86 161.49 -77.98
C VAL A 730 77.53 160.11 -78.15
N VAL A 731 78.82 159.98 -77.79
CA VAL A 731 79.56 158.70 -77.85
C VAL A 731 79.21 157.79 -76.66
N LYS A 732 78.93 158.34 -75.47
CA LYS A 732 78.66 157.54 -74.25
C LYS A 732 77.38 156.69 -74.39
N LEU A 733 76.34 157.26 -74.99
CA LEU A 733 75.04 156.59 -75.16
C LEU A 733 75.11 155.35 -76.06
N ARG A 734 75.99 155.32 -77.08
CA ARG A 734 76.16 154.13 -77.93
C ARG A 734 76.81 152.96 -77.18
N ASN A 735 77.83 153.23 -76.37
CA ASN A 735 78.59 152.18 -75.68
C ASN A 735 77.83 151.53 -74.51
N PHE A 736 76.76 152.16 -74.00
CA PHE A 736 75.91 151.57 -72.96
C PHE A 736 74.94 150.52 -73.54
N VAL A 737 74.44 150.73 -74.76
CA VAL A 737 73.46 149.86 -75.42
C VAL A 737 74.03 148.49 -75.80
N GLU A 738 75.32 148.38 -76.12
CA GLU A 738 75.96 147.07 -76.32
C GLU A 738 76.14 146.27 -75.03
N ARG A 739 76.42 146.97 -73.90
CA ARG A 739 76.74 146.31 -72.63
C ARG A 739 75.53 145.55 -72.08
N LEU A 740 74.37 146.21 -72.03
CA LEU A 740 73.09 145.62 -71.63
C LEU A 740 72.68 144.42 -72.50
N LYS A 741 72.99 144.44 -73.80
CA LYS A 741 72.72 143.30 -74.70
C LYS A 741 73.57 142.07 -74.39
N LYS A 742 74.77 142.25 -73.84
CA LYS A 742 75.68 141.14 -73.51
C LYS A 742 75.33 140.48 -72.17
N GLU A 743 74.85 141.27 -71.21
CA GLU A 743 74.42 140.79 -69.89
C GLU A 743 73.12 139.98 -69.99
N LEU A 744 72.13 140.44 -70.77
CA LEU A 744 70.86 139.72 -70.99
C LEU A 744 71.05 138.34 -71.68
N ALA A 745 72.12 138.15 -72.43
CA ALA A 745 72.44 136.87 -73.08
C ALA A 745 73.01 135.82 -72.10
N GLY A 746 73.64 136.25 -70.99
CA GLY A 746 74.16 135.34 -69.96
C GLY A 746 73.03 134.70 -69.15
N THR A 747 72.10 135.52 -68.67
CA THR A 747 71.01 135.10 -67.77
C THR A 747 70.03 134.08 -68.36
N VAL A 748 70.04 133.87 -69.69
CA VAL A 748 69.23 132.83 -70.34
C VAL A 748 69.92 131.47 -70.27
N ALA A 749 71.25 131.41 -70.41
CA ALA A 749 72.00 130.15 -70.39
C ALA A 749 71.98 129.46 -69.02
N ASP A 750 72.04 130.24 -67.94
CA ASP A 750 72.03 129.70 -66.56
C ASP A 750 70.68 129.02 -66.22
N LEU A 751 69.56 129.49 -66.78
CA LEU A 751 68.24 128.88 -66.62
C LEU A 751 68.10 127.55 -67.38
N GLU A 752 68.77 127.39 -68.51
CA GLU A 752 68.82 126.11 -69.25
C GLU A 752 69.68 125.04 -68.53
N ALA A 753 70.64 125.46 -67.70
CA ALA A 753 71.41 124.55 -66.85
C ALA A 753 70.58 124.01 -65.68
N ILE A 754 69.93 124.92 -64.92
CA ILE A 754 69.12 124.58 -63.73
C ILE A 754 67.96 123.64 -64.08
N THR A 755 67.30 123.87 -65.23
CA THR A 755 66.20 123.00 -65.70
C THR A 755 66.66 121.59 -66.09
N LYS A 756 67.88 121.42 -66.61
CA LYS A 756 68.47 120.08 -66.85
C LYS A 756 68.79 119.33 -65.57
N GLU A 757 69.35 120.00 -64.57
CA GLU A 757 69.69 119.37 -63.29
C GLU A 757 68.42 118.91 -62.54
N THR A 758 67.36 119.72 -62.57
CA THR A 758 66.04 119.39 -62.00
C THR A 758 65.41 118.13 -62.62
N ILE A 759 65.55 117.93 -63.95
CA ILE A 759 65.06 116.71 -64.62
C ILE A 759 65.89 115.47 -64.25
N GLY A 760 67.16 115.65 -63.86
CA GLY A 760 68.01 114.58 -63.37
C GLY A 760 67.59 114.05 -62.00
N THR A 761 67.29 114.94 -61.06
CA THR A 761 66.90 114.58 -59.69
C THR A 761 65.51 113.93 -59.63
N GLU A 762 64.55 114.40 -60.44
CA GLU A 762 63.22 113.78 -60.59
C GLU A 762 63.31 112.31 -61.07
N ARG A 763 64.22 112.00 -62.01
CA ARG A 763 64.40 110.62 -62.51
C ARG A 763 65.04 109.70 -61.48
N ALA A 764 66.04 110.20 -60.74
CA ALA A 764 66.63 109.44 -59.63
C ALA A 764 65.61 109.16 -58.51
N ARG A 765 64.70 110.11 -58.26
CA ARG A 765 63.58 109.93 -57.33
C ARG A 765 62.62 108.83 -57.79
N LEU A 766 62.22 108.81 -59.06
CA LEU A 766 61.32 107.77 -59.59
C LEU A 766 61.91 106.35 -59.53
N GLU A 767 63.22 106.18 -59.73
CA GLU A 767 63.87 104.87 -59.49
C GLU A 767 63.85 104.44 -58.02
N LEU A 768 63.94 105.39 -57.09
CA LEU A 768 63.86 105.11 -55.65
C LEU A 768 62.43 104.79 -55.21
N GLU A 769 61.43 105.49 -55.74
CA GLU A 769 60.00 105.21 -55.49
C GLU A 769 59.62 103.82 -56.02
N GLN A 770 60.05 103.44 -57.23
CA GLN A 770 59.81 102.08 -57.76
C GLN A 770 60.50 100.96 -56.95
N ARG A 771 61.70 101.22 -56.40
CA ARG A 771 62.38 100.28 -55.49
C ARG A 771 61.69 100.20 -54.13
N LEU A 772 61.10 101.29 -53.65
CA LEU A 772 60.33 101.32 -52.41
C LEU A 772 59.02 100.52 -52.58
N ASP A 773 58.30 100.68 -53.67
CA ASP A 773 57.07 99.93 -53.96
C ASP A 773 57.33 98.42 -54.09
N ALA A 774 58.42 98.03 -54.75
CA ALA A 774 58.85 96.62 -54.81
C ALA A 774 59.17 96.07 -53.41
N ALA A 775 59.95 96.81 -52.60
CA ALA A 775 60.26 96.41 -51.23
C ALA A 775 59.02 96.37 -50.31
N MET A 776 58.02 97.21 -50.57
CA MET A 776 56.74 97.19 -49.86
C MET A 776 55.86 96.00 -50.27
N LEU A 777 55.87 95.61 -51.55
CA LEU A 777 55.22 94.36 -52.00
C LEU A 777 55.88 93.14 -51.34
N ASP A 778 57.20 93.02 -51.41
CA ASP A 778 57.95 91.94 -50.75
C ASP A 778 57.71 91.91 -49.23
N LYS A 779 57.66 93.09 -48.59
CA LYS A 779 57.28 93.22 -47.18
C LYS A 779 55.87 92.67 -46.92
N THR A 780 54.86 93.04 -47.70
CA THR A 780 53.49 92.52 -47.50
C THR A 780 53.38 91.02 -47.74
N ALA A 781 54.19 90.45 -48.65
CA ALA A 781 54.27 89.00 -48.83
C ALA A 781 54.87 88.31 -47.59
N LEU A 782 55.97 88.85 -47.04
CA LEU A 782 56.61 88.34 -45.83
C LEU A 782 55.74 88.53 -44.57
N GLU A 783 55.01 89.64 -44.44
CA GLU A 783 54.04 89.85 -43.37
C GLU A 783 52.88 88.83 -43.46
N ALA A 784 52.40 88.54 -44.68
CA ALA A 784 51.40 87.49 -44.88
C ALA A 784 51.92 86.06 -44.61
N GLU A 785 53.23 85.80 -44.74
CA GLU A 785 53.84 84.54 -44.30
C GLU A 785 54.06 84.49 -42.78
N LEU A 786 54.46 85.61 -42.17
CA LEU A 786 54.60 85.76 -40.73
C LEU A 786 53.25 85.54 -40.01
N ASP A 787 52.16 86.05 -40.56
CA ASP A 787 50.81 85.86 -40.00
C ASP A 787 50.25 84.45 -40.26
N ARG A 788 50.64 83.76 -41.35
CA ARG A 788 50.38 82.32 -41.51
C ARG A 788 51.13 81.50 -40.46
N ALA A 789 52.39 81.83 -40.17
CA ALA A 789 53.18 81.17 -39.13
C ALA A 789 52.60 81.42 -37.72
N ARG A 790 52.15 82.65 -37.43
CA ARG A 790 51.41 82.99 -36.19
C ARG A 790 50.09 82.22 -36.08
N ALA A 791 49.34 82.08 -37.18
CA ALA A 791 48.11 81.29 -37.19
C ALA A 791 48.36 79.77 -37.00
N GLN A 792 49.52 79.24 -37.41
CA GLN A 792 49.93 77.88 -37.09
C GLN A 792 50.33 77.72 -35.63
N ALA A 793 51.08 78.68 -35.06
CA ALA A 793 51.41 78.70 -33.64
C ALA A 793 50.16 78.81 -32.74
N GLY A 794 49.19 79.64 -33.11
CA GLY A 794 47.92 79.76 -32.39
C GLY A 794 47.11 78.46 -32.35
N LYS A 795 47.06 77.71 -33.46
CA LYS A 795 46.39 76.40 -33.50
C LYS A 795 47.08 75.36 -32.62
N LEU A 796 48.41 75.29 -32.66
CA LEU A 796 49.17 74.40 -31.77
C LEU A 796 49.02 74.79 -30.28
N GLN A 797 48.77 76.07 -29.99
CA GLN A 797 48.43 76.55 -28.65
C GLN A 797 47.01 76.08 -28.22
N GLU A 798 45.99 76.29 -29.07
CA GLU A 798 44.62 75.81 -28.80
C GLU A 798 44.56 74.28 -28.67
N GLU A 799 45.27 73.53 -29.51
CA GLU A 799 45.33 72.06 -29.44
C GLU A 799 45.98 71.58 -28.13
N LEU A 800 47.03 72.28 -27.66
CA LEU A 800 47.72 71.97 -26.41
C LEU A 800 46.89 72.31 -25.16
N ASP A 801 46.09 73.38 -25.19
CA ASP A 801 45.17 73.71 -24.10
C ASP A 801 43.89 72.84 -24.12
N ASN A 802 43.42 72.39 -25.29
CA ASN A 802 42.32 71.42 -25.40
C ASN A 802 42.67 70.04 -24.83
N GLU A 803 43.90 69.56 -25.00
CA GLU A 803 44.36 68.30 -24.38
C GLU A 803 44.55 68.42 -22.85
N ARG A 804 44.69 69.63 -22.32
CA ARG A 804 44.89 69.87 -20.87
C ARG A 804 43.60 69.88 -20.03
N PHE A 805 42.42 70.05 -20.64
CA PHE A 805 41.17 70.29 -19.92
C PHE A 805 40.10 69.19 -19.99
N LYS A 806 40.43 67.97 -20.47
CA LYS A 806 39.51 66.81 -20.44
C LYS A 806 39.49 66.09 -19.09
N VAL A 807 39.02 66.79 -18.04
CA VAL A 807 38.73 66.20 -16.71
C VAL A 807 37.44 66.79 -16.11
N VAL A 808 36.38 65.97 -16.05
CA VAL A 808 35.17 66.09 -15.19
C VAL A 808 34.15 67.22 -15.52
N ALA A 809 32.88 66.95 -15.17
CA ALA A 809 31.65 67.76 -15.26
C ALA A 809 30.89 67.80 -16.63
N PRO A 810 29.53 67.88 -16.66
CA PRO A 810 28.76 67.17 -17.70
C PRO A 810 27.56 67.90 -18.41
N GLN A 811 27.36 67.52 -19.68
CA GLN A 811 26.07 67.16 -20.33
C GLN A 811 24.99 68.22 -20.75
N GLY A 812 24.85 68.42 -22.08
CA GLY A 812 23.60 68.77 -22.81
C GLY A 812 23.25 70.27 -23.02
N GLY A 813 22.63 70.73 -24.13
CA GLY A 813 22.49 70.13 -25.48
C GLY A 813 21.38 70.72 -26.39
N ALA A 814 21.70 71.08 -27.66
CA ALA A 814 20.77 71.32 -28.80
C ALA A 814 19.89 72.63 -28.77
N SER A 815 19.28 73.18 -29.86
CA SER A 815 19.44 72.96 -31.33
C SER A 815 18.84 74.02 -32.32
N ARG A 816 19.59 74.29 -33.41
CA ARG A 816 19.17 74.64 -34.81
C ARG A 816 18.78 76.09 -35.21
N LEU A 817 18.77 76.47 -36.51
CA LEU A 817 19.80 76.39 -37.59
C LEU A 817 19.30 76.95 -38.94
N GLY A 818 20.19 77.59 -39.70
CA GLY A 818 20.06 77.82 -41.16
C GLY A 818 20.17 79.30 -41.58
N ALA A 819 20.83 79.67 -42.69
CA ALA A 819 21.70 78.91 -43.60
C ALA A 819 22.62 79.87 -44.40
N GLY A 820 23.77 79.40 -44.92
CA GLY A 820 24.57 80.16 -45.91
C GLY A 820 26.10 80.10 -45.81
N ALA A 821 26.73 78.93 -45.98
CA ALA A 821 28.20 78.80 -45.97
C ALA A 821 28.72 77.75 -46.98
N SER A 822 28.68 78.06 -48.28
CA SER A 822 28.93 77.05 -49.34
C SER A 822 30.42 76.82 -49.69
N MET A 823 31.27 77.85 -49.64
CA MET A 823 32.65 77.77 -50.19
C MET A 823 33.68 77.12 -49.26
N LEU A 824 33.46 77.05 -47.95
CA LEU A 824 34.35 76.32 -47.03
C LEU A 824 34.07 74.80 -47.00
N SER A 825 32.86 74.38 -47.38
CA SER A 825 32.53 72.95 -47.41
C SER A 825 33.29 72.18 -48.49
N GLU A 826 33.69 72.85 -49.58
CA GLU A 826 34.37 72.18 -50.69
C GLU A 826 35.84 71.93 -50.39
N GLN A 827 36.55 72.89 -49.80
CA GLN A 827 37.91 72.66 -49.30
C GLN A 827 37.94 71.67 -48.13
N PHE A 828 37.04 71.79 -47.13
CA PHE A 828 37.01 70.82 -46.03
C PHE A 828 36.58 69.41 -46.48
N ARG A 829 35.71 69.31 -47.50
CA ARG A 829 35.43 68.01 -48.15
C ARG A 829 36.55 67.58 -49.07
N SER A 830 37.38 68.47 -49.63
CA SER A 830 38.60 68.09 -50.36
C SER A 830 39.59 67.50 -49.37
N THR A 831 40.02 68.24 -48.34
CA THR A 831 40.96 67.75 -47.34
C THR A 831 40.44 66.51 -46.62
N MET A 832 39.16 66.43 -46.22
CA MET A 832 38.62 65.20 -45.63
C MET A 832 38.41 64.06 -46.65
N ARG A 833 38.31 64.31 -47.96
CA ARG A 833 38.38 63.26 -48.99
C ARG A 833 39.81 62.85 -49.28
N GLU A 834 40.76 63.77 -49.27
CA GLU A 834 42.18 63.55 -49.52
C GLU A 834 42.84 62.88 -48.33
N GLU A 835 42.51 63.25 -47.10
CA GLU A 835 42.92 62.54 -45.89
C GLU A 835 42.18 61.21 -45.74
N ARG A 836 40.88 61.08 -46.06
CA ARG A 836 40.25 59.74 -46.09
C ARG A 836 40.77 58.88 -47.24
N LYS A 837 41.12 59.47 -48.38
CA LYS A 837 41.75 58.77 -49.51
C LYS A 837 43.16 58.35 -49.13
N LYS A 838 43.96 59.25 -48.55
CA LYS A 838 45.32 59.01 -48.05
C LYS A 838 45.32 58.01 -46.90
N PHE A 839 44.45 58.12 -45.91
CA PHE A 839 44.32 57.12 -44.83
C PHE A 839 43.75 55.78 -45.35
N GLN A 840 42.94 55.77 -46.41
CA GLN A 840 42.57 54.53 -47.11
C GLN A 840 43.67 54.02 -48.06
N GLU A 841 44.55 54.87 -48.58
CA GLU A 841 45.68 54.51 -49.44
C GLU A 841 46.82 54.01 -48.55
N ASP A 842 47.12 54.66 -47.44
CA ASP A 842 47.92 54.18 -46.31
C ASP A 842 47.32 52.88 -45.75
N MET A 843 46.00 52.73 -45.52
CA MET A 843 45.43 51.44 -45.11
C MET A 843 45.42 50.38 -46.22
N ARG A 844 45.38 50.78 -47.51
CA ARG A 844 45.56 49.85 -48.66
C ARG A 844 47.02 49.51 -48.88
N GLU A 845 47.94 50.41 -48.54
CA GLU A 845 49.38 50.25 -48.61
C GLU A 845 49.89 49.47 -47.42
N GLU A 846 49.39 49.69 -46.21
CA GLU A 846 49.56 48.81 -45.05
C GLU A 846 49.02 47.43 -45.40
N ARG A 847 47.81 47.30 -45.93
CA ARG A 847 47.27 46.00 -46.36
C ARG A 847 47.98 45.42 -47.60
N ALA A 848 48.63 46.23 -48.43
CA ALA A 848 49.44 45.76 -49.57
C ALA A 848 50.91 45.54 -49.20
N LYS A 849 51.42 46.14 -48.13
CA LYS A 849 52.72 45.88 -47.49
C LYS A 849 52.58 44.63 -46.65
N ILE A 850 51.49 44.46 -45.90
CA ILE A 850 51.10 43.18 -45.28
C ILE A 850 50.91 42.12 -46.34
N ARG A 851 50.11 42.32 -47.41
CA ARG A 851 50.00 41.30 -48.47
C ARG A 851 51.29 41.06 -49.24
N ARG A 852 52.12 42.07 -49.52
CA ARG A 852 53.45 41.87 -50.13
C ARG A 852 54.38 41.15 -49.16
N LEU A 853 54.37 41.47 -47.88
CA LEU A 853 55.12 40.78 -46.84
C LEU A 853 54.57 39.37 -46.59
N GLU A 854 53.28 39.10 -46.80
CA GLU A 854 52.67 37.77 -46.75
C GLU A 854 52.93 36.97 -48.03
N GLU A 855 52.98 37.61 -49.21
CA GLU A 855 53.39 37.00 -50.47
C GLU A 855 54.89 36.78 -50.51
N GLU A 856 55.69 37.66 -49.91
CA GLU A 856 57.13 37.54 -49.71
C GLU A 856 57.45 36.56 -48.59
N LEU A 857 56.66 36.50 -47.50
CA LEU A 857 56.80 35.49 -46.44
C LEU A 857 56.24 34.13 -46.87
N ASN A 858 55.27 34.06 -47.78
CA ASN A 858 54.86 32.81 -48.44
C ASN A 858 55.82 32.43 -49.57
N ARG A 859 56.44 33.37 -50.29
CA ARG A 859 57.58 33.11 -51.17
C ARG A 859 58.76 32.60 -50.36
N LEU A 860 59.14 33.25 -49.25
CA LEU A 860 60.23 32.87 -48.34
C LEU A 860 59.94 31.60 -47.55
N LYS A 861 58.66 31.26 -47.26
CA LYS A 861 58.30 29.93 -46.72
C LYS A 861 58.29 28.84 -47.81
N ARG A 862 57.98 29.17 -49.07
CA ARG A 862 58.19 28.28 -50.23
C ARG A 862 59.66 28.21 -50.67
N SER A 863 60.46 29.22 -50.33
CA SER A 863 61.89 29.36 -50.66
C SER A 863 62.77 29.38 -49.41
N GLN A 864 62.34 28.71 -48.34
CA GLN A 864 63.22 28.08 -47.36
C GLN A 864 63.29 26.58 -47.72
N GLY A 865 64.04 26.16 -48.74
CA GLY A 865 65.07 26.90 -49.51
C GLY A 865 66.18 27.40 -48.58
N PRO A 866 66.82 26.48 -47.86
CA PRO A 866 67.04 26.63 -46.43
C PRO A 866 68.12 27.65 -46.07
N ARG A 867 67.93 28.28 -44.91
CA ARG A 867 68.90 28.96 -43.99
C ARG A 867 68.25 30.24 -43.44
N LYS A 868 68.07 30.32 -42.12
CA LYS A 868 69.00 30.79 -41.07
C LYS A 868 69.11 32.32 -41.03
N SER A 869 69.15 32.83 -39.79
CA SER A 869 69.72 34.13 -39.38
C SER A 869 68.99 35.38 -39.92
N SER A 870 68.99 36.51 -39.19
CA SER A 870 69.67 36.83 -37.92
C SER A 870 68.95 37.95 -37.17
N LEU A 871 69.17 38.00 -35.85
CA LEU A 871 69.36 39.22 -35.03
C LEU A 871 68.56 40.44 -35.52
N GLY A 872 67.34 40.67 -35.02
CA GLY A 872 67.09 41.29 -33.70
C GLY A 872 66.06 42.41 -33.91
N SER A 873 65.48 43.06 -32.91
CA SER A 873 65.70 43.07 -31.45
C SER A 873 64.32 43.15 -30.75
N ARG A 874 64.18 42.92 -29.44
CA ARG A 874 65.15 42.95 -28.34
C ARG A 874 65.03 41.73 -27.45
#